data_AF-A0A1F7BE71-F1
#
_entry.id   AF-A0A1F7BE71-F1
#
_cell.length_a   1.000
_cell.length_b   1.000
_cell.length_c   1.000
_cell.angle_alpha   90.00
_cell.angle_beta   90.00
_cell.angle_gamma   90.00
#
_symmetry.space_group_name_H-M   'P 1'
#
loop_
_entity.id
_entity.type
_entity.pdbx_description
1 polymer ?
#
loop_
_entity_poly.entity_id
_entity_poly.type
_entity_poly.pdbx_seq_one_letter_code
_entity_poly.pdbx_strand_id
1 'polypeptide(L)'
;MGESVKFASDFPMCVHILSLLKYFMENSRSLHPTVNAFTRVRLLTSIASILMLLAPDLALAADRYWFGGSGAENCAISPFDNTACWGDAYGETAGGETVPGAGDNVFFDRVAGGKTIHIRRDTTIGSLNFGALFTGTLMVFTGSKLRIAGNGASHGIRMGSGYFIINGTGALSFTGSLIQTGGVIGNGHAGSVMQISGSLITVRRGRFRYSGTIVFEGERDQTFAYSGSTTPTAPSSIAVGRNSFSGITVNSIGASAGGDDIIVSGATLKMRNLVITNGNFNLQGATSADSEGNRPAVVLAASGGITIANDADAMFSTNANVTLSGSISTGAAGMFAMSGATTLTMNGIRQNLDISGANGQGVHTLVIASTSGAYLTATALVTSSLTINTSSILTFAANTLNLTGGVITNNGSIRENTGKLVHTGATFFITNSAFDAQDTEVKTGETMYFTLTECDENIEGGTVDTVTITVSIPSGDSETVTLSETSAASCIFRGNVVTENAATTAGDGKLQTTAEKIVTATFSDAQDALSNTDTTIFTAIGTSSATSTNSGGGSSRSRGGGGGGGGGGGKISVPVTPRVPEPKNVPKKNVRGLTAKQRMEARKAARIAAHKRMSDRKAARLNKKSSAPSAASNSRAAARAANRSK
;
A
#
# COMPACT_ATOMS: atom_id res chain seq x y z
N MET A 1 26.64 5.40 36.40
CA MET A 1 26.40 5.07 37.82
C MET A 1 25.33 6.04 38.29
N GLY A 2 24.09 5.70 38.63
CA GLY A 2 23.34 4.45 38.65
C GLY A 2 21.96 4.88 39.15
N GLU A 3 20.99 5.04 38.25
CA GLU A 3 19.62 5.44 38.60
C GLU A 3 18.79 4.19 38.91
N SER A 4 18.05 4.29 40.01
CA SER A 4 17.33 3.21 40.66
C SER A 4 15.95 3.04 40.03
N VAL A 5 15.72 1.84 39.49
CA VAL A 5 14.44 1.36 38.96
C VAL A 5 13.43 1.27 40.10
N LYS A 6 12.34 2.04 40.03
CA LYS A 6 11.13 1.84 40.83
C LYS A 6 10.36 0.65 40.25
N PHE A 7 10.41 -0.49 40.94
CA PHE A 7 9.43 -1.56 40.72
C PHE A 7 8.07 -1.11 41.25
N ALA A 8 7.11 -0.99 40.35
CA ALA A 8 5.72 -0.74 40.68
C ALA A 8 5.08 -2.00 41.28
N SER A 9 4.37 -1.75 42.37
CA SER A 9 3.36 -2.52 43.07
C SER A 9 2.38 -3.30 42.19
N ASP A 10 2.46 -4.63 42.22
CA ASP A 10 1.33 -5.49 41.80
C ASP A 10 1.15 -6.76 42.65
N PHE A 11 1.65 -6.77 43.88
CA PHE A 11 1.28 -7.78 44.89
C PHE A 11 1.28 -7.16 46.29
N PRO A 12 0.13 -6.78 46.87
CA PRO A 12 0.07 -6.23 48.23
C PRO A 12 0.54 -7.22 49.32
N MET A 13 0.62 -8.51 49.01
CA MET A 13 1.18 -9.53 49.91
C MET A 13 2.71 -9.55 50.00
N CYS A 14 3.44 -9.21 48.93
CA CYS A 14 4.92 -9.30 48.94
C CYS A 14 5.57 -8.23 49.83
N VAL A 15 4.99 -7.04 49.92
CA VAL A 15 5.54 -5.92 50.72
C VAL A 15 5.38 -6.16 52.23
N HIS A 16 4.29 -6.81 52.65
CA HIS A 16 4.08 -7.19 54.06
C HIS A 16 4.97 -8.35 54.51
N ILE A 17 5.25 -9.32 53.62
CA ILE A 17 6.12 -10.46 53.94
C ILE A 17 7.58 -10.01 54.10
N LEU A 18 8.06 -9.11 53.23
CA LEU A 18 9.41 -8.54 53.33
C LEU A 18 9.59 -7.64 54.56
N SER A 19 8.56 -6.90 54.99
CA SER A 19 8.64 -6.08 56.21
C SER A 19 8.64 -6.93 57.49
N LEU A 20 7.85 -8.02 57.53
CA LEU A 20 7.86 -9.01 58.62
C LEU A 20 9.21 -9.73 58.71
N LEU A 21 9.79 -10.17 57.58
CA LEU A 21 11.12 -10.80 57.57
C LEU A 21 12.21 -9.86 58.09
N LYS A 22 12.14 -8.57 57.76
CA LYS A 22 13.11 -7.56 58.21
C LYS A 22 12.97 -7.29 59.72
N TYR A 23 11.74 -7.16 60.22
CA TYR A 23 11.45 -6.98 61.65
C TYR A 23 11.93 -8.16 62.51
N PHE A 24 11.81 -9.40 62.03
CA PHE A 24 12.27 -10.58 62.77
C PHE A 24 13.78 -10.81 62.67
N MET A 25 14.42 -10.43 61.56
CA MET A 25 15.88 -10.49 61.42
C MET A 25 16.57 -9.52 62.39
N GLU A 26 16.01 -8.32 62.59
CA GLU A 26 16.54 -7.33 63.53
C GLU A 26 16.38 -7.74 65.01
N ASN A 27 15.29 -8.42 65.37
CA ASN A 27 15.05 -8.91 66.74
C ASN A 27 15.81 -10.21 67.11
N SER A 28 16.49 -10.86 66.16
CA SER A 28 17.16 -12.15 66.39
C SER A 28 18.56 -12.05 67.02
N ARG A 29 19.07 -10.84 67.28
CA ARG A 29 20.44 -10.61 67.77
C ARG A 29 20.63 -10.74 69.29
N SER A 30 19.58 -10.95 70.10
CA SER A 30 19.69 -10.87 71.56
C SER A 30 19.51 -12.17 72.36
N LEU A 31 19.57 -13.37 71.76
CA LEU A 31 19.33 -14.63 72.48
C LEU A 31 20.37 -15.75 72.20
N HIS A 32 20.75 -16.46 73.27
CA HIS A 32 21.87 -17.42 73.40
C HIS A 32 21.92 -18.56 72.35
N PRO A 33 23.14 -19.08 72.03
CA PRO A 33 23.41 -19.88 70.82
C PRO A 33 22.90 -21.32 70.79
N THR A 34 22.53 -21.95 71.92
CA THR A 34 22.14 -23.38 71.95
C THR A 34 20.64 -23.63 71.76
N VAL A 35 19.78 -22.67 72.09
CA VAL A 35 18.33 -22.70 71.76
C VAL A 35 18.08 -22.37 70.28
N ASN A 36 19.09 -21.86 69.57
CA ASN A 36 19.01 -21.36 68.21
C ASN A 36 18.86 -22.44 67.13
N ALA A 37 19.47 -23.62 67.26
CA ALA A 37 19.44 -24.60 66.16
C ALA A 37 18.05 -25.25 65.98
N PHE A 38 17.48 -25.78 67.06
CA PHE A 38 16.18 -26.46 67.01
C PHE A 38 15.01 -25.50 66.73
N THR A 39 15.06 -24.29 67.29
CA THR A 39 14.00 -23.29 67.09
C THR A 39 14.07 -22.71 65.68
N ARG A 40 15.26 -22.49 65.12
CA ARG A 40 15.42 -22.06 63.71
C ARG A 40 15.02 -23.16 62.72
N VAL A 41 15.35 -24.42 62.98
CA VAL A 41 14.92 -25.54 62.13
C VAL A 41 13.41 -25.70 62.17
N ARG A 42 12.77 -25.67 63.35
CA ARG A 42 11.30 -25.72 63.46
C ARG A 42 10.60 -24.52 62.82
N LEU A 43 11.18 -23.33 62.92
CA LEU A 43 10.62 -22.13 62.32
C LEU A 43 10.80 -22.14 60.81
N LEU A 44 11.96 -22.57 60.29
CA LEU A 44 12.20 -22.75 58.86
C LEU A 44 11.30 -23.83 58.26
N THR A 45 11.10 -24.96 58.95
CA THR A 45 10.16 -25.98 58.48
C THR A 45 8.72 -25.49 58.54
N SER A 46 8.33 -24.75 59.59
CA SER A 46 6.97 -24.18 59.68
C SER A 46 6.73 -23.10 58.62
N ILE A 47 7.72 -22.23 58.35
CA ILE A 47 7.65 -21.25 57.27
C ILE A 47 7.63 -21.95 55.92
N ALA A 48 8.43 -22.99 55.68
CA ALA A 48 8.39 -23.76 54.45
C ALA A 48 7.05 -24.50 54.26
N SER A 49 6.46 -25.03 55.34
CA SER A 49 5.12 -25.64 55.32
C SER A 49 4.04 -24.60 55.03
N ILE A 50 4.10 -23.43 55.67
CA ILE A 50 3.18 -22.31 55.40
C ILE A 50 3.37 -21.78 53.98
N LEU A 51 4.60 -21.73 53.48
CA LEU A 51 4.92 -21.33 52.10
C LEU A 51 4.45 -22.39 51.08
N MET A 52 4.44 -23.68 51.43
CA MET A 52 3.84 -24.74 50.61
C MET A 52 2.31 -24.77 50.68
N LEU A 53 1.71 -24.37 51.81
CA LEU A 53 0.25 -24.21 51.95
C LEU A 53 -0.28 -22.90 51.33
N LEU A 54 0.58 -21.89 51.17
CA LEU A 54 0.26 -20.59 50.56
C LEU A 54 0.80 -20.44 49.14
N ALA A 55 1.61 -21.39 48.66
CA ALA A 55 1.87 -21.51 47.23
C ALA A 55 0.50 -21.79 46.59
N PRO A 56 0.09 -21.06 45.51
CA PRO A 56 -0.98 -21.58 44.68
C PRO A 56 -0.58 -23.01 44.35
N ASP A 57 -1.51 -23.98 44.43
CA ASP A 57 -1.27 -25.34 43.97
C ASP A 57 -0.45 -25.22 42.70
N LEU A 58 0.82 -25.64 42.74
CA LEU A 58 1.59 -25.91 41.53
C LEU A 58 0.99 -27.21 40.99
N ALA A 59 -0.31 -27.18 40.70
CA ALA A 59 -1.00 -28.20 39.97
C ALA A 59 -0.30 -28.22 38.62
N LEU A 60 0.54 -29.24 38.46
CA LEU A 60 1.11 -29.56 37.16
C LEU A 60 -0.08 -29.64 36.19
N ALA A 61 0.05 -28.94 35.06
CA ALA A 61 -0.97 -28.94 34.03
C ALA A 61 -1.40 -30.39 33.74
N ALA A 62 -2.64 -30.75 34.06
CA ALA A 62 -3.15 -32.08 33.78
C ALA A 62 -3.64 -32.14 32.33
N ASP A 63 -3.34 -33.23 31.65
CA ASP A 63 -3.91 -33.49 30.33
C ASP A 63 -5.31 -34.08 30.49
N ARG A 64 -6.29 -33.51 29.80
CA ARG A 64 -7.70 -33.88 29.85
C ARG A 64 -8.19 -34.24 28.47
N TYR A 65 -8.64 -35.49 28.30
CA TYR A 65 -9.03 -36.06 27.01
C TYR A 65 -10.54 -36.22 26.91
N TRP A 66 -11.14 -35.64 25.87
CA TRP A 66 -12.56 -35.81 25.56
C TRP A 66 -12.77 -37.07 24.73
N PHE A 67 -13.31 -38.13 25.32
CA PHE A 67 -13.46 -39.42 24.62
C PHE A 67 -14.88 -39.70 24.11
N GLY A 68 -15.86 -38.83 24.41
CA GLY A 68 -17.18 -38.81 23.75
C GLY A 68 -18.17 -39.91 24.15
N GLY A 69 -17.85 -40.72 25.17
CA GLY A 69 -18.71 -41.73 25.81
C GLY A 69 -19.21 -42.88 24.92
N SER A 70 -18.95 -44.13 25.30
CA SER A 70 -19.55 -45.32 24.64
C SER A 70 -20.57 -46.07 25.51
N GLY A 71 -21.18 -45.40 26.50
CA GLY A 71 -22.13 -45.99 27.47
C GLY A 71 -23.38 -45.14 27.75
N ALA A 72 -24.12 -45.45 28.82
CA ALA A 72 -25.42 -44.85 29.18
C ALA A 72 -25.40 -43.32 29.38
N GLU A 73 -24.23 -42.74 29.64
CA GLU A 73 -24.03 -41.31 29.72
C GLU A 73 -23.77 -40.75 28.32
N ASN A 74 -24.83 -40.28 27.69
CA ASN A 74 -24.80 -39.69 26.35
C ASN A 74 -23.98 -38.39 26.33
N CYS A 75 -22.64 -38.50 26.23
CA CYS A 75 -21.71 -37.40 25.91
C CYS A 75 -21.95 -36.81 24.49
N ALA A 76 -23.13 -37.06 23.92
CA ALA A 76 -23.46 -36.86 22.53
C ALA A 76 -23.84 -35.42 22.17
N ILE A 77 -24.46 -34.73 23.12
CA ILE A 77 -24.69 -33.29 23.12
C ILE A 77 -24.49 -32.88 24.57
N SER A 78 -23.25 -32.95 25.03
CA SER A 78 -22.95 -32.75 26.42
C SER A 78 -22.38 -31.35 26.62
N PRO A 79 -22.78 -30.66 27.70
CA PRO A 79 -22.08 -29.46 28.09
C PRO A 79 -20.63 -29.82 28.46
N PHE A 80 -19.73 -28.87 28.26
CA PHE A 80 -18.30 -29.01 28.52
C PHE A 80 -17.99 -29.39 29.97
N ASP A 81 -18.87 -29.00 30.91
CA ASP A 81 -18.78 -29.24 32.34
C ASP A 81 -19.29 -30.64 32.79
N ASN A 82 -19.56 -31.56 31.86
CA ASN A 82 -19.88 -32.94 32.21
C ASN A 82 -18.61 -33.76 32.50
N THR A 83 -18.39 -34.08 33.78
CA THR A 83 -17.24 -34.87 34.27
C THR A 83 -17.18 -36.29 33.69
N ALA A 84 -18.32 -36.88 33.36
CA ALA A 84 -18.36 -38.22 32.77
C ALA A 84 -17.75 -38.29 31.36
N CYS A 85 -17.49 -37.15 30.73
CA CYS A 85 -16.93 -37.07 29.38
C CYS A 85 -15.42 -36.80 29.33
N TRP A 86 -14.77 -36.66 30.49
CA TRP A 86 -13.34 -36.40 30.63
C TRP A 86 -12.58 -37.61 31.19
N GLY A 87 -11.44 -37.92 30.58
CA GLY A 87 -10.43 -38.89 31.06
C GLY A 87 -9.05 -38.24 31.17
N ASP A 88 -8.11 -38.92 31.81
CA ASP A 88 -6.75 -38.41 32.08
C ASP A 88 -5.68 -38.97 31.09
N ALA A 89 -6.05 -39.96 30.28
CA ALA A 89 -5.17 -40.54 29.27
C ALA A 89 -5.80 -40.66 27.87
N TYR A 90 -4.94 -40.54 26.85
CA TYR A 90 -5.27 -40.89 25.47
C TYR A 90 -5.64 -42.37 25.40
N GLY A 91 -6.84 -42.72 24.93
CA GLY A 91 -7.20 -44.14 24.80
C GLY A 91 -8.30 -44.61 25.75
N GLU A 92 -8.68 -43.82 26.74
CA GLU A 92 -9.69 -44.24 27.71
C GLU A 92 -11.12 -44.23 27.17
N THR A 93 -11.95 -45.13 27.71
CA THR A 93 -13.37 -45.31 27.31
C THR A 93 -14.34 -45.13 28.47
N ALA A 94 -13.82 -44.88 29.67
CA ALA A 94 -14.54 -44.53 30.88
C ALA A 94 -14.09 -43.12 31.32
N GLY A 95 -15.00 -42.37 31.94
CA GLY A 95 -14.72 -41.00 32.42
C GLY A 95 -14.98 -40.88 33.91
N GLY A 96 -15.12 -39.66 34.39
CA GLY A 96 -15.27 -39.36 35.83
C GLY A 96 -14.22 -38.39 36.35
N GLU A 97 -13.32 -37.93 35.48
CA GLU A 97 -12.36 -36.89 35.81
C GLU A 97 -13.02 -35.53 36.02
N THR A 98 -12.32 -34.65 36.75
CA THR A 98 -12.78 -33.28 36.97
C THR A 98 -12.82 -32.50 35.66
N VAL A 99 -13.77 -31.57 35.56
CA VAL A 99 -13.86 -30.61 34.44
C VAL A 99 -12.52 -29.86 34.31
N PRO A 100 -11.97 -29.70 33.09
CA PRO A 100 -10.70 -29.01 32.89
C PRO A 100 -10.71 -27.59 33.46
N GLY A 101 -9.71 -27.29 34.29
CA GLY A 101 -9.48 -25.99 34.90
C GLY A 101 -8.39 -25.17 34.19
N ALA A 102 -8.07 -23.99 34.75
CA ALA A 102 -7.18 -23.00 34.13
C ALA A 102 -5.74 -23.49 33.87
N GLY A 103 -5.29 -24.54 34.58
CA GLY A 103 -3.99 -25.18 34.36
C GLY A 103 -4.02 -26.32 33.34
N ASP A 104 -5.18 -26.84 32.97
CA ASP A 104 -5.31 -28.12 32.27
C ASP A 104 -5.18 -27.99 30.75
N ASN A 105 -4.55 -28.98 30.13
CA ASN A 105 -4.48 -29.11 28.68
C ASN A 105 -5.64 -29.93 28.16
N VAL A 106 -6.45 -29.36 27.27
CA VAL A 106 -7.64 -30.02 26.75
C VAL A 106 -7.35 -30.64 25.39
N PHE A 107 -7.72 -31.91 25.21
CA PHE A 107 -7.53 -32.68 23.98
C PHE A 107 -8.85 -33.23 23.43
N PHE A 108 -9.06 -33.02 22.14
CA PHE A 108 -10.14 -33.59 21.32
C PHE A 108 -9.50 -34.36 20.15
N ASP A 109 -9.40 -35.69 20.23
CA ASP A 109 -8.54 -36.48 19.34
C ASP A 109 -9.22 -37.67 18.63
N ARG A 110 -10.43 -38.05 19.02
CA ARG A 110 -11.13 -39.25 18.51
C ARG A 110 -12.19 -38.97 17.44
N VAL A 111 -12.36 -39.95 16.56
CA VAL A 111 -13.44 -40.03 15.56
C VAL A 111 -14.83 -40.21 16.21
N ALA A 112 -14.91 -40.92 17.35
CA ALA A 112 -16.14 -41.07 18.13
C ALA A 112 -16.67 -39.74 18.70
N GLY A 113 -15.84 -38.69 18.67
CA GLY A 113 -16.16 -37.32 19.05
C GLY A 113 -16.81 -36.47 17.95
N GLY A 114 -17.36 -37.06 16.88
CA GLY A 114 -18.08 -36.39 15.77
C GLY A 114 -19.37 -35.62 16.15
N LYS A 115 -19.38 -35.03 17.34
CA LYS A 115 -20.55 -34.52 18.05
C LYS A 115 -20.31 -33.08 18.50
N THR A 116 -21.37 -32.41 18.98
CA THR A 116 -21.28 -30.99 19.36
C THR A 116 -21.13 -30.84 20.87
N ILE A 117 -20.01 -30.26 21.30
CA ILE A 117 -19.71 -29.92 22.70
C ILE A 117 -20.04 -28.45 22.94
N HIS A 118 -20.78 -28.16 24.01
CA HIS A 118 -21.24 -26.80 24.30
C HIS A 118 -20.53 -26.20 25.52
N ILE A 119 -19.85 -25.06 25.32
CA ILE A 119 -19.41 -24.18 26.41
C ILE A 119 -20.52 -23.16 26.64
N ARG A 120 -21.31 -23.35 27.70
CA ARG A 120 -22.47 -22.51 28.06
C ARG A 120 -22.23 -21.58 29.25
N ARG A 121 -21.03 -21.65 29.83
CA ARG A 121 -20.59 -20.87 30.97
C ARG A 121 -19.15 -20.41 30.72
N ASP A 122 -18.75 -19.37 31.42
CA ASP A 122 -17.37 -18.90 31.36
C ASP A 122 -16.42 -20.02 31.80
N THR A 123 -15.47 -20.33 30.94
CA THR A 123 -14.57 -21.49 31.09
C THR A 123 -13.14 -21.01 30.86
N THR A 124 -12.23 -21.38 31.77
CA THR A 124 -10.79 -21.09 31.64
C THR A 124 -10.01 -22.39 31.64
N ILE A 125 -9.15 -22.56 30.64
CA ILE A 125 -8.30 -23.76 30.45
C ILE A 125 -6.85 -23.36 30.14
N GLY A 126 -5.91 -24.30 30.26
CA GLY A 126 -4.50 -24.07 29.98
C GLY A 126 -4.16 -24.08 28.49
N SER A 127 -4.62 -25.10 27.77
CA SER A 127 -4.48 -25.20 26.30
C SER A 127 -5.66 -25.92 25.65
N LEU A 128 -5.84 -25.73 24.34
CA LEU A 128 -6.91 -26.36 23.58
C LEU A 128 -6.37 -27.03 22.31
N ASN A 129 -6.52 -28.35 22.22
CA ASN A 129 -5.90 -29.15 21.18
C ASN A 129 -6.93 -30.04 20.47
N PHE A 130 -7.14 -29.79 19.17
CA PHE A 130 -7.90 -30.66 18.30
C PHE A 130 -6.94 -31.52 17.49
N GLY A 131 -6.94 -32.83 17.74
CA GLY A 131 -6.17 -33.82 16.99
C GLY A 131 -6.60 -33.89 15.52
N ALA A 132 -5.83 -34.64 14.72
CA ALA A 132 -6.07 -34.76 13.27
C ALA A 132 -7.27 -35.66 12.89
N LEU A 133 -7.77 -36.46 13.84
CA LEU A 133 -8.87 -37.41 13.65
C LEU A 133 -10.20 -36.92 14.24
N PHE A 134 -10.22 -35.75 14.87
CA PHE A 134 -11.42 -35.17 15.46
C PHE A 134 -12.41 -34.70 14.39
N THR A 135 -13.65 -35.19 14.47
CA THR A 135 -14.70 -34.86 13.49
C THR A 135 -15.82 -34.00 14.08
N GLY A 136 -15.75 -33.66 15.37
CA GLY A 136 -16.80 -32.95 16.09
C GLY A 136 -16.75 -31.43 15.99
N THR A 137 -17.59 -30.81 16.81
CA THR A 137 -17.69 -29.36 16.95
C THR A 137 -17.53 -28.97 18.42
N LEU A 138 -16.58 -28.10 18.74
CA LEU A 138 -16.61 -27.33 19.98
C LEU A 138 -17.31 -26.00 19.71
N MET A 139 -18.37 -25.71 20.45
CA MET A 139 -19.14 -24.47 20.31
C MET A 139 -19.11 -23.64 21.59
N VAL A 140 -18.64 -22.40 21.49
CA VAL A 140 -18.82 -21.37 22.53
C VAL A 140 -20.17 -20.71 22.33
N PHE A 141 -21.08 -20.84 23.30
CA PHE A 141 -22.43 -20.28 23.19
C PHE A 141 -22.44 -18.75 23.36
N THR A 142 -23.53 -18.15 22.90
CA THR A 142 -23.82 -16.72 23.06
C THR A 142 -23.79 -16.33 24.54
N GLY A 143 -23.07 -15.27 24.87
CA GLY A 143 -22.91 -14.78 26.24
C GLY A 143 -21.89 -15.54 27.09
N SER A 144 -21.30 -16.63 26.60
CA SER A 144 -20.23 -17.36 27.30
C SER A 144 -18.84 -16.96 26.81
N LYS A 145 -17.85 -17.06 27.70
CA LYS A 145 -16.45 -16.77 27.40
C LYS A 145 -15.59 -18.03 27.53
N LEU A 146 -14.78 -18.30 26.51
CA LEU A 146 -13.67 -19.25 26.64
C LEU A 146 -12.37 -18.46 26.78
N ARG A 147 -11.65 -18.69 27.88
CA ARG A 147 -10.32 -18.15 28.12
C ARG A 147 -9.28 -19.28 28.12
N ILE A 148 -8.19 -19.08 27.39
CA ILE A 148 -7.05 -20.00 27.40
C ILE A 148 -5.85 -19.24 27.96
N ALA A 149 -5.42 -19.63 29.15
CA ALA A 149 -4.45 -18.87 29.94
C ALA A 149 -3.44 -19.79 30.64
N GLY A 150 -2.97 -20.82 29.93
CA GLY A 150 -1.96 -21.73 30.45
C GLY A 150 -0.57 -21.12 30.47
N ASN A 151 0.30 -21.75 31.26
CA ASN A 151 1.72 -21.42 31.36
C ASN A 151 2.56 -22.51 30.69
N GLY A 152 3.65 -22.16 29.99
CA GLY A 152 4.59 -23.10 29.36
C GLY A 152 4.51 -23.23 27.84
N ALA A 153 5.46 -23.95 27.22
CA ALA A 153 5.70 -23.92 25.76
C ALA A 153 4.56 -24.43 24.84
N SER A 154 3.51 -25.03 25.42
CA SER A 154 2.39 -25.63 24.68
C SER A 154 1.05 -24.90 24.86
N HIS A 155 1.01 -23.75 25.55
CA HIS A 155 -0.23 -22.99 25.72
C HIS A 155 -0.70 -22.33 24.40
N GLY A 156 -2.01 -22.18 24.26
CA GLY A 156 -2.66 -21.68 23.04
C GLY A 156 -3.64 -22.68 22.43
N ILE A 157 -3.88 -22.57 21.12
CA ILE A 157 -4.84 -23.40 20.39
C ILE A 157 -4.13 -24.16 19.27
N ARG A 158 -4.28 -25.47 19.21
CA ARG A 158 -3.84 -26.29 18.09
C ARG A 158 -5.05 -26.91 17.41
N MET A 159 -5.17 -26.72 16.10
CA MET A 159 -6.29 -27.29 15.34
C MET A 159 -5.82 -28.13 14.15
N GLY A 160 -5.97 -29.45 14.28
CA GLY A 160 -5.74 -30.43 13.21
C GLY A 160 -6.98 -30.70 12.35
N SER A 161 -8.17 -30.77 12.96
CA SER A 161 -9.43 -31.13 12.29
C SER A 161 -10.67 -30.68 13.08
N GLY A 162 -11.87 -31.06 12.62
CA GLY A 162 -13.15 -30.70 13.25
C GLY A 162 -13.59 -29.24 13.05
N TYR A 163 -14.50 -28.79 13.92
CA TYR A 163 -15.06 -27.44 13.93
C TYR A 163 -14.88 -26.79 15.30
N PHE A 164 -14.46 -25.52 15.31
CA PHE A 164 -14.46 -24.68 16.50
C PHE A 164 -15.23 -23.41 16.21
N ILE A 165 -16.42 -23.29 16.81
CA ILE A 165 -17.42 -22.30 16.45
C ILE A 165 -17.70 -21.37 17.63
N ILE A 166 -17.59 -20.07 17.40
CA ILE A 166 -18.01 -19.04 18.34
C ILE A 166 -19.39 -18.56 17.91
N ASN A 167 -20.42 -18.84 18.72
CA ASN A 167 -21.81 -18.62 18.37
C ASN A 167 -22.36 -17.31 18.96
N GLY A 168 -23.01 -16.50 18.13
CA GLY A 168 -23.55 -15.19 18.54
C GLY A 168 -22.49 -14.30 19.21
N THR A 169 -22.79 -13.79 20.40
CA THR A 169 -21.89 -12.92 21.18
C THR A 169 -20.91 -13.68 22.08
N GLY A 170 -20.72 -14.98 21.86
CA GLY A 170 -19.66 -15.72 22.55
C GLY A 170 -18.29 -15.06 22.31
N ALA A 171 -17.40 -15.13 23.30
CA ALA A 171 -16.08 -14.51 23.21
C ALA A 171 -14.97 -15.54 23.42
N LEU A 172 -13.85 -15.29 22.76
CA LEU A 172 -12.63 -16.09 22.89
C LEU A 172 -11.48 -15.16 23.27
N SER A 173 -10.75 -15.50 24.33
CA SER A 173 -9.48 -14.85 24.65
C SER A 173 -8.41 -15.90 24.88
N PHE A 174 -7.21 -15.70 24.37
CA PHE A 174 -6.12 -16.62 24.65
C PHE A 174 -4.74 -15.96 24.65
N THR A 175 -3.87 -16.50 25.49
CA THR A 175 -2.43 -16.28 25.42
C THR A 175 -1.76 -17.42 24.66
N GLY A 176 -0.67 -17.12 23.97
CA GLY A 176 0.01 -18.07 23.09
C GLY A 176 -0.60 -18.14 21.71
N SER A 177 -0.10 -19.08 20.91
CA SER A 177 -0.38 -19.08 19.48
C SER A 177 -1.55 -20.00 19.12
N LEU A 178 -2.35 -19.55 18.16
CA LEU A 178 -3.26 -20.40 17.43
C LEU A 178 -2.55 -20.97 16.20
N ILE A 179 -2.44 -22.29 16.12
CA ILE A 179 -1.85 -23.00 14.98
C ILE A 179 -2.90 -23.93 14.39
N GLN A 180 -3.43 -23.55 13.24
CA GLN A 180 -4.42 -24.31 12.50
C GLN A 180 -3.79 -24.95 11.26
N THR A 181 -3.81 -26.28 11.20
CA THR A 181 -3.33 -27.08 10.06
C THR A 181 -4.47 -27.72 9.27
N GLY A 182 -5.67 -27.80 9.86
CA GLY A 182 -6.90 -28.29 9.24
C GLY A 182 -8.14 -27.80 10.00
N GLY A 183 -9.28 -28.45 9.76
CA GLY A 183 -10.55 -28.08 10.40
C GLY A 183 -11.07 -26.69 10.03
N VAL A 184 -12.10 -26.24 10.75
CA VAL A 184 -12.75 -24.93 10.56
C VAL A 184 -12.86 -24.18 11.88
N ILE A 185 -12.24 -23.00 11.97
CA ILE A 185 -12.52 -22.03 13.04
C ILE A 185 -13.43 -20.97 12.46
N GLY A 186 -14.49 -20.61 13.15
CA GLY A 186 -15.22 -19.44 12.74
C GLY A 186 -16.30 -18.95 13.67
N ASN A 187 -16.82 -17.79 13.31
CA ASN A 187 -17.98 -17.19 13.95
C ASN A 187 -18.92 -16.64 12.86
N GLY A 188 -20.20 -16.52 13.19
CA GLY A 188 -21.21 -15.98 12.27
C GLY A 188 -21.63 -14.54 12.56
N HIS A 189 -21.11 -13.92 13.64
CA HIS A 189 -21.65 -12.68 14.17
C HIS A 189 -20.64 -11.52 14.11
N ALA A 190 -21.03 -10.38 13.55
CA ALA A 190 -20.12 -9.25 13.36
C ALA A 190 -19.67 -8.60 14.68
N GLY A 191 -20.42 -8.78 15.77
CA GLY A 191 -20.10 -8.23 17.09
C GLY A 191 -19.18 -9.09 17.96
N SER A 192 -18.79 -10.29 17.53
CA SER A 192 -17.91 -11.13 18.35
C SER A 192 -16.49 -10.58 18.39
N VAL A 193 -15.83 -10.72 19.53
CA VAL A 193 -14.44 -10.30 19.73
C VAL A 193 -13.58 -11.52 20.08
N MET A 194 -12.46 -11.66 19.37
CA MET A 194 -11.40 -12.62 19.69
C MET A 194 -10.17 -11.84 20.13
N GLN A 195 -9.72 -12.04 21.36
CA GLN A 195 -8.50 -11.42 21.88
C GLN A 195 -7.35 -12.42 21.85
N ILE A 196 -6.20 -12.00 21.36
CA ILE A 196 -5.01 -12.83 21.25
C ILE A 196 -3.75 -12.08 21.71
N SER A 197 -3.04 -12.68 22.66
CA SER A 197 -1.67 -12.30 23.02
C SER A 197 -0.74 -13.46 22.61
N GLY A 198 -0.38 -13.48 21.32
CA GLY A 198 0.37 -14.54 20.63
C GLY A 198 0.11 -14.60 19.12
N SER A 199 0.61 -15.60 18.41
CA SER A 199 0.53 -15.65 16.94
C SER A 199 -0.75 -16.32 16.43
N LEU A 200 -1.30 -15.85 15.30
CA LEU A 200 -2.41 -16.50 14.58
C LEU A 200 -1.88 -17.10 13.28
N ILE A 201 -1.80 -18.43 13.20
CA ILE A 201 -1.19 -19.13 12.08
C ILE A 201 -2.17 -20.15 11.50
N THR A 202 -2.53 -19.97 10.24
CA THR A 202 -3.39 -20.88 9.47
C THR A 202 -2.61 -21.40 8.26
N VAL A 203 -2.42 -22.72 8.19
CA VAL A 203 -1.59 -23.38 7.17
C VAL A 203 -2.32 -24.58 6.55
N ARG A 204 -1.79 -25.10 5.45
CA ARG A 204 -2.28 -26.30 4.74
C ARG A 204 -3.76 -26.20 4.34
N ARG A 205 -4.65 -26.88 5.08
CA ARG A 205 -6.08 -27.02 4.79
C ARG A 205 -6.95 -26.32 5.84
N GLY A 206 -6.35 -25.59 6.77
CA GLY A 206 -7.08 -24.77 7.74
C GLY A 206 -8.03 -23.79 7.04
N ARG A 207 -9.20 -23.61 7.64
CA ARG A 207 -10.20 -22.62 7.23
C ARG A 207 -10.54 -21.76 8.44
N PHE A 208 -10.20 -20.49 8.37
CA PHE A 208 -10.46 -19.52 9.43
C PHE A 208 -11.43 -18.46 8.93
N ARG A 209 -12.64 -18.42 9.49
CA ARG A 209 -13.73 -17.56 9.02
C ARG A 209 -14.26 -16.73 10.16
N TYR A 210 -13.74 -15.53 10.30
CA TYR A 210 -14.10 -14.66 11.39
C TYR A 210 -14.75 -13.38 10.87
N SER A 211 -16.05 -13.25 11.13
CA SER A 211 -16.89 -12.09 10.81
C SER A 211 -16.81 -10.98 11.86
N GLY A 212 -16.30 -11.27 13.05
CA GLY A 212 -16.09 -10.29 14.12
C GLY A 212 -14.75 -9.56 14.04
N THR A 213 -14.31 -9.01 15.17
CA THR A 213 -13.02 -8.34 15.33
C THR A 213 -12.01 -9.24 16.05
N ILE A 214 -10.82 -9.38 15.48
CA ILE A 214 -9.66 -10.00 16.13
C ILE A 214 -8.80 -8.88 16.70
N VAL A 215 -8.53 -8.92 17.99
CA VAL A 215 -7.71 -7.93 18.68
C VAL A 215 -6.40 -8.59 19.08
N PHE A 216 -5.29 -8.08 18.55
CA PHE A 216 -3.95 -8.47 18.95
C PHE A 216 -3.48 -7.55 20.08
N GLU A 217 -3.07 -8.14 21.20
CA GLU A 217 -2.68 -7.44 22.45
C GLU A 217 -1.37 -8.04 23.01
N GLY A 218 -0.40 -8.32 22.14
CA GLY A 218 0.91 -8.88 22.51
C GLY A 218 1.90 -7.81 22.97
N GLU A 219 2.85 -8.21 23.81
CA GLU A 219 4.01 -7.38 24.21
C GLU A 219 5.27 -7.68 23.39
N ARG A 220 5.15 -8.64 22.46
CA ARG A 220 6.21 -9.13 21.56
C ARG A 220 5.65 -9.24 20.16
N ASP A 221 6.54 -9.28 19.17
CA ASP A 221 6.15 -9.56 17.78
C ASP A 221 5.25 -10.80 17.66
N GLN A 222 4.11 -10.62 17.01
CA GLN A 222 3.12 -11.66 16.75
C GLN A 222 3.10 -11.95 15.25
N THR A 223 3.09 -13.23 14.90
CA THR A 223 2.90 -13.63 13.51
C THR A 223 1.41 -13.78 13.19
N PHE A 224 0.94 -13.10 12.15
CA PHE A 224 -0.35 -13.35 11.54
C PHE A 224 -0.16 -13.98 10.15
N ALA A 225 -0.27 -15.31 10.08
CA ALA A 225 -0.02 -16.07 8.86
C ALA A 225 -1.27 -16.78 8.34
N TYR A 226 -1.48 -16.70 7.04
CA TYR A 226 -2.51 -17.46 6.34
C TYR A 226 -1.99 -17.99 5.01
N SER A 227 -1.74 -19.30 4.97
CA SER A 227 -1.13 -19.96 3.83
C SER A 227 -1.79 -21.31 3.51
N GLY A 228 -1.83 -21.66 2.23
CA GLY A 228 -2.16 -23.00 1.77
C GLY A 228 -0.94 -23.94 1.83
N SER A 229 0.24 -23.41 2.15
CA SER A 229 1.49 -24.15 2.31
C SER A 229 1.62 -24.78 3.69
N THR A 230 2.60 -25.68 3.85
CA THR A 230 3.03 -26.16 5.17
C THR A 230 3.82 -25.11 5.95
N THR A 231 4.43 -24.16 5.25
CA THR A 231 5.29 -23.12 5.83
C THR A 231 4.51 -21.81 5.97
N PRO A 232 4.40 -21.20 7.17
CA PRO A 232 3.62 -19.98 7.40
C PRO A 232 4.02 -18.79 6.53
N THR A 233 5.31 -18.67 6.19
CA THR A 233 5.87 -17.55 5.40
C THR A 233 5.74 -17.75 3.89
N ALA A 234 5.40 -18.96 3.43
CA ALA A 234 5.30 -19.24 2.01
C ALA A 234 3.98 -18.68 1.44
N PRO A 235 4.02 -17.81 0.41
CA PRO A 235 2.81 -17.25 -0.19
C PRO A 235 2.02 -18.35 -0.89
N SER A 236 0.70 -18.28 -0.83
CA SER A 236 -0.17 -19.25 -1.50
C SER A 236 -1.49 -18.62 -1.91
N SER A 237 -1.82 -18.69 -3.20
CA SER A 237 -3.13 -18.28 -3.71
C SER A 237 -4.26 -19.20 -3.22
N ILE A 238 -3.94 -20.44 -2.83
CA ILE A 238 -4.88 -21.43 -2.31
C ILE A 238 -5.50 -20.96 -0.98
N ALA A 239 -4.78 -20.15 -0.20
CA ALA A 239 -5.29 -19.58 1.05
C ALA A 239 -6.36 -18.51 0.81
N VAL A 240 -6.33 -17.85 -0.34
CA VAL A 240 -7.24 -16.75 -0.69
C VAL A 240 -8.65 -17.31 -0.84
N GLY A 241 -9.57 -16.85 0.01
CA GLY A 241 -10.97 -17.31 0.04
C GLY A 241 -11.24 -18.51 0.94
N ARG A 242 -10.21 -19.20 1.45
CA ARG A 242 -10.38 -20.15 2.57
C ARG A 242 -10.53 -19.43 3.88
N ASN A 243 -9.75 -18.36 4.03
CA ASN A 243 -9.74 -17.51 5.20
C ASN A 243 -10.50 -16.20 4.93
N SER A 244 -11.25 -15.75 5.92
CA SER A 244 -11.99 -14.49 5.89
C SER A 244 -11.78 -13.79 7.21
N PHE A 245 -11.39 -12.53 7.13
CA PHE A 245 -11.18 -11.65 8.27
C PHE A 245 -12.10 -10.44 8.08
N SER A 246 -12.84 -10.05 9.10
CA SER A 246 -13.68 -8.85 9.05
C SER A 246 -12.95 -7.68 9.69
N GLY A 247 -12.91 -7.62 11.02
CA GLY A 247 -12.15 -6.62 11.75
C GLY A 247 -10.82 -7.16 12.26
N ILE A 248 -9.76 -6.37 12.13
CA ILE A 248 -8.51 -6.55 12.85
C ILE A 248 -8.22 -5.28 13.63
N THR A 249 -7.93 -5.42 14.91
CA THR A 249 -7.42 -4.36 15.77
C THR A 249 -6.04 -4.76 16.26
N VAL A 250 -5.07 -3.87 16.08
CA VAL A 250 -3.75 -3.98 16.69
C VAL A 250 -3.72 -3.05 17.88
N ASN A 251 -3.58 -3.63 19.05
CA ASN A 251 -3.40 -2.95 20.33
C ASN A 251 -2.26 -3.63 21.09
N SER A 252 -1.20 -3.95 20.35
CA SER A 252 0.04 -4.45 20.93
C SER A 252 0.65 -3.34 21.76
N ILE A 253 1.17 -3.66 22.93
CA ILE A 253 1.83 -2.68 23.79
C ILE A 253 3.18 -3.30 24.14
N GLY A 254 4.21 -2.92 23.40
CA GLY A 254 5.56 -3.42 23.61
C GLY A 254 6.09 -3.06 24.99
N ALA A 255 6.91 -3.96 25.56
CA ALA A 255 7.74 -3.62 26.73
C ALA A 255 8.83 -2.58 26.40
N SER A 256 9.03 -2.26 25.11
CA SER A 256 9.93 -1.26 24.55
C SER A 256 9.44 -0.87 23.15
N ALA A 257 9.78 0.35 22.68
CA ALA A 257 9.35 0.86 21.39
C ALA A 257 9.76 -0.06 20.21
N GLY A 258 8.79 -0.44 19.37
CA GLY A 258 8.99 -1.29 18.19
C GLY A 258 9.25 -2.76 18.47
N GLY A 259 8.83 -3.27 19.64
CA GLY A 259 9.02 -4.66 20.05
C GLY A 259 7.78 -5.54 19.91
N ASP A 260 6.72 -5.07 19.26
CA ASP A 260 5.36 -5.57 19.39
C ASP A 260 4.58 -5.57 18.07
N ASP A 261 5.29 -5.85 16.98
CA ASP A 261 4.77 -5.81 15.63
C ASP A 261 3.82 -6.98 15.32
N ILE A 262 2.80 -6.73 14.52
CA ILE A 262 2.02 -7.77 13.84
C ILE A 262 2.63 -8.03 12.48
N ILE A 263 3.40 -9.11 12.41
CA ILE A 263 4.08 -9.56 11.21
C ILE A 263 3.14 -10.43 10.37
N VAL A 264 2.70 -9.90 9.24
CA VAL A 264 1.73 -10.59 8.38
C VAL A 264 2.42 -11.41 7.30
N SER A 265 1.99 -12.65 7.13
CA SER A 265 2.48 -13.56 6.09
C SER A 265 1.33 -14.15 5.26
N GLY A 266 1.44 -14.05 3.93
CA GLY A 266 0.44 -14.53 2.99
C GLY A 266 0.69 -13.97 1.59
N ALA A 267 -0.23 -14.22 0.65
CA ALA A 267 -0.15 -13.63 -0.70
C ALA A 267 -0.99 -12.35 -0.82
N THR A 268 -2.24 -12.40 -0.36
CA THR A 268 -3.17 -11.27 -0.39
C THR A 268 -4.07 -11.32 0.83
N LEU A 269 -4.06 -10.26 1.63
CA LEU A 269 -4.92 -10.12 2.79
C LEU A 269 -6.22 -9.46 2.37
N LYS A 270 -7.32 -10.18 2.53
CA LYS A 270 -8.67 -9.62 2.38
C LYS A 270 -9.28 -9.40 3.75
N MET A 271 -9.71 -8.18 4.01
CA MET A 271 -10.40 -7.84 5.25
C MET A 271 -11.52 -6.80 5.05
N ARG A 272 -12.26 -6.49 6.12
CA ARG A 272 -13.16 -5.34 6.15
C ARG A 272 -12.44 -4.13 6.73
N ASN A 273 -12.15 -4.10 8.02
CA ASN A 273 -11.58 -2.95 8.70
C ASN A 273 -10.27 -3.29 9.39
N LEU A 274 -9.34 -2.34 9.36
CA LEU A 274 -8.11 -2.36 10.16
C LEU A 274 -8.12 -1.16 11.11
N VAL A 275 -7.89 -1.42 12.39
CA VAL A 275 -7.67 -0.39 13.41
C VAL A 275 -6.32 -0.64 14.06
N ILE A 276 -5.50 0.39 14.18
CA ILE A 276 -4.18 0.31 14.83
C ILE A 276 -4.19 1.36 15.93
N THR A 277 -4.26 0.92 17.18
CA THR A 277 -4.22 1.80 18.35
C THR A 277 -2.81 1.93 18.90
N ASN A 278 -2.03 0.86 18.87
CA ASN A 278 -0.61 0.80 19.22
C ASN A 278 0.04 -0.39 18.46
N GLY A 279 1.37 -0.38 18.33
CA GLY A 279 2.14 -1.33 17.54
C GLY A 279 2.06 -1.15 16.02
N ASN A 280 2.83 -1.96 15.29
CA ASN A 280 2.91 -1.91 13.83
C ASN A 280 2.15 -3.05 13.16
N PHE A 281 1.25 -2.74 12.22
CA PHE A 281 0.71 -3.72 11.29
C PHE A 281 1.61 -3.83 10.05
N ASN A 282 2.46 -4.86 10.06
CA ASN A 282 3.56 -5.02 9.10
C ASN A 282 3.22 -5.99 7.97
N LEU A 283 3.00 -5.44 6.78
CA LEU A 283 2.80 -6.17 5.52
C LEU A 283 4.06 -6.22 4.65
N GLN A 284 5.17 -5.65 5.10
CA GLN A 284 6.39 -5.56 4.31
C GLN A 284 6.97 -6.95 4.04
N GLY A 285 7.46 -7.16 2.82
CA GLY A 285 8.36 -8.25 2.51
C GLY A 285 9.78 -7.95 2.97
N ALA A 286 10.54 -8.98 3.31
CA ALA A 286 11.94 -8.85 3.75
C ALA A 286 12.78 -8.13 2.68
N THR A 287 13.42 -7.03 3.06
CA THR A 287 14.24 -6.19 2.18
C THR A 287 15.71 -6.63 2.12
N SER A 288 16.12 -7.55 3.01
CA SER A 288 17.41 -8.23 3.02
C SER A 288 17.28 -9.71 3.38
N ALA A 289 18.29 -10.52 3.07
CA ALA A 289 18.28 -11.97 3.30
C ALA A 289 18.50 -12.36 4.78
N ASP A 290 18.77 -11.40 5.66
CA ASP A 290 19.27 -11.60 7.03
C ASP A 290 18.34 -11.05 8.13
N SER A 291 17.12 -10.63 7.82
CA SER A 291 16.09 -10.36 8.83
C SER A 291 14.75 -10.88 8.29
N GLU A 292 14.18 -11.85 8.99
CA GLU A 292 12.86 -12.45 8.69
C GLU A 292 12.74 -13.10 7.29
N GLY A 293 13.72 -13.93 6.95
CA GLY A 293 13.64 -15.07 6.03
C GLY A 293 12.68 -14.94 4.83
N ASN A 294 13.16 -14.34 3.73
CA ASN A 294 12.53 -14.43 2.39
C ASN A 294 10.99 -14.30 2.38
N ARG A 295 10.41 -13.50 3.30
CA ARG A 295 8.98 -13.26 3.37
C ARG A 295 8.59 -12.32 2.22
N PRO A 296 7.64 -12.68 1.35
CA PRO A 296 7.15 -11.78 0.33
C PRO A 296 6.25 -10.70 0.95
N ALA A 297 6.18 -9.56 0.28
CA ALA A 297 5.24 -8.51 0.63
C ALA A 297 3.79 -8.97 0.46
N VAL A 298 2.90 -8.48 1.32
CA VAL A 298 1.50 -8.87 1.34
C VAL A 298 0.64 -7.78 0.72
N VAL A 299 -0.05 -8.09 -0.39
CA VAL A 299 -1.05 -7.17 -0.99
C VAL A 299 -2.25 -7.06 -0.05
N LEU A 300 -2.73 -5.84 0.19
CA LEU A 300 -3.93 -5.59 1.01
C LEU A 300 -5.13 -5.21 0.13
N ALA A 301 -6.26 -5.87 0.37
CA ALA A 301 -7.57 -5.47 -0.15
C ALA A 301 -8.57 -5.37 1.00
N ALA A 302 -8.90 -4.16 1.42
CA ALA A 302 -9.87 -3.90 2.48
C ALA A 302 -11.18 -3.35 1.89
N SER A 303 -12.29 -4.02 2.22
CA SER A 303 -13.63 -3.56 1.82
C SER A 303 -14.17 -2.42 2.69
N GLY A 304 -13.53 -2.17 3.83
CA GLY A 304 -13.75 -1.02 4.69
C GLY A 304 -12.47 -0.19 4.80
N GLY A 305 -12.28 0.45 5.95
CA GLY A 305 -11.25 1.46 6.15
C GLY A 305 -10.01 1.01 6.94
N ILE A 306 -9.02 1.89 6.97
CA ILE A 306 -7.87 1.83 7.87
C ILE A 306 -7.95 3.03 8.82
N THR A 307 -7.83 2.79 10.12
CA THR A 307 -7.72 3.83 11.14
C THR A 307 -6.45 3.63 11.94
N ILE A 308 -5.58 4.62 11.93
CA ILE A 308 -4.35 4.65 12.73
C ILE A 308 -4.51 5.72 13.79
N ALA A 309 -4.33 5.35 15.06
CA ALA A 309 -4.51 6.25 16.18
C ALA A 309 -3.49 7.39 16.19
N ASN A 310 -3.77 8.42 16.99
CA ASN A 310 -2.83 9.49 17.29
C ASN A 310 -1.83 9.04 18.36
N ASP A 311 -1.00 8.07 18.01
CA ASP A 311 -0.02 7.43 18.88
C ASP A 311 1.26 7.16 18.07
N ALA A 312 2.43 7.43 18.64
CA ALA A 312 3.71 7.29 17.93
C ALA A 312 4.05 5.83 17.58
N ASP A 313 3.53 4.88 18.35
CA ASP A 313 3.75 3.45 18.12
C ASP A 313 2.70 2.87 17.15
N ALA A 314 1.60 3.57 16.89
CA ALA A 314 0.58 3.13 15.93
C ALA A 314 1.09 3.28 14.49
N MET A 315 1.50 2.17 13.88
CA MET A 315 2.09 2.16 12.54
C MET A 315 1.38 1.18 11.60
N PHE A 316 1.18 1.60 10.35
CA PHE A 316 0.92 0.70 9.22
C PHE A 316 2.12 0.72 8.29
N SER A 317 2.63 -0.44 7.91
CA SER A 317 3.82 -0.53 7.07
C SER A 317 3.68 -1.55 5.93
N THR A 318 4.01 -1.14 4.70
CA THR A 318 3.95 -2.03 3.52
C THR A 318 4.91 -1.61 2.41
N ASN A 319 5.31 -2.60 1.60
CA ASN A 319 5.99 -2.42 0.31
C ASN A 319 5.25 -3.17 -0.82
N ALA A 320 3.93 -3.37 -0.65
CA ALA A 320 3.01 -3.91 -1.64
C ALA A 320 1.80 -2.98 -1.86
N ASN A 321 1.01 -3.29 -2.89
CA ASN A 321 -0.18 -2.52 -3.24
C ASN A 321 -1.27 -2.64 -2.16
N VAL A 322 -2.02 -1.55 -2.00
CA VAL A 322 -3.15 -1.43 -1.07
C VAL A 322 -4.37 -0.97 -1.86
N THR A 323 -5.50 -1.67 -1.69
CA THR A 323 -6.79 -1.27 -2.24
C THR A 323 -7.81 -1.15 -1.12
N LEU A 324 -8.45 0.01 -1.02
CA LEU A 324 -9.44 0.32 0.00
C LEU A 324 -10.78 0.70 -0.64
N SER A 325 -11.88 0.18 -0.10
CA SER A 325 -13.23 0.65 -0.39
C SER A 325 -13.82 1.53 0.72
N GLY A 326 -13.17 1.62 1.89
CA GLY A 326 -13.49 2.59 2.94
C GLY A 326 -12.41 3.67 3.09
N SER A 327 -12.60 4.57 4.05
CA SER A 327 -11.68 5.68 4.32
C SER A 327 -10.36 5.22 4.93
N ILE A 328 -9.32 6.04 4.76
CA ILE A 328 -8.10 5.99 5.55
C ILE A 328 -7.99 7.26 6.39
N SER A 329 -7.65 7.10 7.68
CA SER A 329 -7.34 8.21 8.57
C SER A 329 -6.16 7.87 9.47
N THR A 330 -5.29 8.86 9.65
CA THR A 330 -4.04 8.74 10.41
C THR A 330 -3.97 9.84 11.44
N GLY A 331 -3.90 9.48 12.72
CA GLY A 331 -3.63 10.45 13.77
C GLY A 331 -2.27 11.12 13.56
N ALA A 332 -2.12 12.34 14.07
CA ALA A 332 -0.94 13.17 13.83
C ALA A 332 0.40 12.50 14.23
N ALA A 333 0.41 11.75 15.34
CA ALA A 333 1.56 10.97 15.80
C ALA A 333 1.64 9.57 15.16
N GLY A 334 0.53 9.05 14.62
CA GLY A 334 0.49 7.75 13.94
C GLY A 334 1.23 7.79 12.61
N MET A 335 1.61 6.62 12.10
CA MET A 335 2.40 6.52 10.88
C MET A 335 1.78 5.60 9.85
N PHE A 336 1.60 6.11 8.64
CA PHE A 336 1.27 5.32 7.45
C PHE A 336 2.46 5.30 6.50
N ALA A 337 3.08 4.13 6.34
CA ALA A 337 4.29 3.95 5.56
C ALA A 337 4.05 2.99 4.40
N MET A 338 4.03 3.53 3.18
CA MET A 338 4.10 2.76 1.94
C MET A 338 5.44 3.05 1.28
N SER A 339 6.20 2.00 0.94
CA SER A 339 7.53 2.13 0.32
C SER A 339 7.59 1.40 -1.02
N GLY A 340 8.65 1.68 -1.80
CA GLY A 340 8.83 1.13 -3.14
C GLY A 340 7.83 1.65 -4.16
N ALA A 341 7.81 1.03 -5.35
CA ALA A 341 6.91 1.40 -6.44
C ALA A 341 5.50 0.81 -6.22
N THR A 342 4.82 1.27 -5.15
CA THR A 342 3.53 0.74 -4.71
C THR A 342 2.36 1.64 -5.06
N THR A 343 1.17 1.04 -5.20
CA THR A 343 -0.07 1.75 -5.49
C THR A 343 -1.02 1.72 -4.30
N LEU A 344 -1.51 2.89 -3.90
CA LEU A 344 -2.72 3.04 -3.09
C LEU A 344 -3.91 3.28 -4.02
N THR A 345 -4.91 2.41 -3.96
CA THR A 345 -6.15 2.53 -4.75
C THR A 345 -7.35 2.77 -3.84
N MET A 346 -8.09 3.84 -4.09
CA MET A 346 -9.36 4.17 -3.44
C MET A 346 -10.51 3.85 -4.40
N ASN A 347 -11.21 2.73 -4.19
CA ASN A 347 -12.23 2.23 -5.13
C ASN A 347 -13.63 2.09 -4.53
N GLY A 348 -13.87 2.82 -3.45
CA GLY A 348 -15.09 2.75 -2.65
C GLY A 348 -16.11 3.83 -2.98
N ILE A 349 -16.92 4.14 -1.95
CA ILE A 349 -17.94 5.18 -1.99
C ILE A 349 -17.59 6.16 -0.87
N ARG A 350 -17.45 7.45 -1.19
CA ARG A 350 -17.19 8.53 -0.21
C ARG A 350 -16.07 8.18 0.78
N GLN A 351 -14.84 8.17 0.28
CA GLN A 351 -13.70 7.79 1.10
C GLN A 351 -12.91 9.02 1.53
N ASN A 352 -12.57 9.11 2.80
CA ASN A 352 -11.59 10.09 3.26
C ASN A 352 -10.18 9.55 2.98
N LEU A 353 -9.30 10.43 2.57
CA LEU A 353 -7.88 10.22 2.38
C LEU A 353 -7.14 11.13 3.36
N ASP A 354 -6.65 10.53 4.43
CA ASP A 354 -5.71 11.16 5.35
C ASP A 354 -4.57 10.17 5.59
N ILE A 355 -3.39 10.59 5.09
CA ILE A 355 -2.11 9.87 5.17
C ILE A 355 -1.02 10.80 5.74
N SER A 356 -1.42 11.83 6.48
CA SER A 356 -0.54 12.94 6.90
C SER A 356 0.26 12.66 8.18
N GLY A 357 0.27 11.43 8.67
CA GLY A 357 0.92 11.01 9.92
C GLY A 357 2.40 11.40 10.07
N ALA A 358 3.00 11.09 11.22
CA ALA A 358 4.18 11.71 11.84
C ALA A 358 5.48 11.89 11.02
N ASN A 359 5.56 11.41 9.77
CA ASN A 359 6.71 11.58 8.90
C ASN A 359 6.37 11.76 7.41
N GLY A 360 5.09 11.99 7.07
CA GLY A 360 4.65 12.39 5.72
C GLY A 360 5.18 11.53 4.57
N GLN A 361 5.43 10.23 4.79
CA GLN A 361 6.17 9.36 3.86
C GLN A 361 5.49 9.19 2.49
N GLY A 362 4.26 9.70 2.34
CA GLY A 362 3.54 9.75 1.09
C GLY A 362 3.24 8.37 0.51
N VAL A 363 2.68 8.37 -0.68
CA VAL A 363 2.47 7.17 -1.49
C VAL A 363 3.19 7.33 -2.82
N HIS A 364 3.62 6.22 -3.42
CA HIS A 364 4.28 6.30 -4.72
C HIS A 364 3.28 6.60 -5.84
N THR A 365 2.25 5.76 -5.96
CA THR A 365 1.15 5.97 -6.90
C THR A 365 -0.17 6.04 -6.14
N LEU A 366 -0.97 7.05 -6.43
CA LEU A 366 -2.35 7.18 -5.95
C LEU A 366 -3.33 6.98 -7.11
N VAL A 367 -4.28 6.04 -6.95
CA VAL A 367 -5.35 5.80 -7.91
C VAL A 367 -6.70 6.07 -7.25
N ILE A 368 -7.44 7.02 -7.80
CA ILE A 368 -8.81 7.34 -7.43
C ILE A 368 -9.75 6.64 -8.42
N ALA A 369 -10.41 5.60 -7.94
CA ALA A 369 -11.46 4.85 -8.63
C ALA A 369 -12.83 4.98 -7.95
N SER A 370 -12.93 5.86 -6.92
CA SER A 370 -14.15 6.13 -6.18
C SER A 370 -15.10 7.00 -7.01
N THR A 371 -16.23 6.43 -7.43
CA THR A 371 -17.24 7.13 -8.23
C THR A 371 -18.06 8.14 -7.43
N SER A 372 -18.09 8.00 -6.10
CA SER A 372 -18.82 8.90 -5.20
C SER A 372 -17.91 9.89 -4.45
N GLY A 373 -16.63 9.95 -4.83
CA GLY A 373 -15.65 10.88 -4.27
C GLY A 373 -14.64 10.23 -3.35
N ALA A 374 -13.38 10.64 -3.52
CA ALA A 374 -12.33 10.60 -2.52
C ALA A 374 -12.11 12.03 -1.99
N TYR A 375 -12.10 12.20 -0.68
CA TYR A 375 -11.98 13.49 0.00
C TYR A 375 -10.66 13.54 0.73
N LEU A 376 -9.78 14.42 0.30
CA LEU A 376 -8.57 14.72 1.04
C LEU A 376 -8.95 15.44 2.34
N THR A 377 -8.63 14.83 3.48
CA THR A 377 -8.95 15.39 4.81
C THR A 377 -7.72 15.89 5.56
N ALA A 378 -6.53 15.71 4.99
CA ALA A 378 -5.27 16.27 5.46
C ALA A 378 -4.29 16.38 4.28
N THR A 379 -3.14 17.05 4.46
CA THR A 379 -2.12 17.14 3.41
C THR A 379 -1.63 15.75 2.99
N ALA A 380 -1.56 15.47 1.69
CA ALA A 380 -1.02 14.24 1.14
C ALA A 380 0.21 14.48 0.27
N LEU A 381 1.12 13.52 0.25
CA LEU A 381 2.27 13.48 -0.63
C LEU A 381 2.16 12.28 -1.57
N VAL A 382 2.26 12.50 -2.87
CA VAL A 382 2.33 11.49 -3.91
C VAL A 382 3.63 11.69 -4.68
N THR A 383 4.45 10.65 -4.83
CA THR A 383 5.83 10.81 -5.30
C THR A 383 6.08 10.41 -6.76
N SER A 384 5.13 9.75 -7.43
CA SER A 384 5.29 9.36 -8.83
C SER A 384 4.08 9.65 -9.69
N SER A 385 2.88 9.22 -9.31
CA SER A 385 1.73 9.42 -10.18
C SER A 385 0.39 9.48 -9.46
N LEU A 386 -0.49 10.34 -9.97
CA LEU A 386 -1.89 10.42 -9.63
C LEU A 386 -2.72 9.99 -10.84
N THR A 387 -3.59 9.02 -10.65
CA THR A 387 -4.58 8.63 -11.66
C THR A 387 -5.98 8.81 -11.09
N ILE A 388 -6.83 9.56 -11.79
CA ILE A 388 -8.24 9.69 -11.49
C ILE A 388 -9.00 9.03 -12.63
N ASN A 389 -9.69 7.93 -12.31
CA ASN A 389 -10.41 7.15 -13.31
C ASN A 389 -11.66 7.90 -13.80
N THR A 390 -12.16 7.49 -14.96
CA THR A 390 -13.44 7.97 -15.49
C THR A 390 -14.55 7.87 -14.46
N SER A 391 -15.35 8.93 -14.36
CA SER A 391 -16.45 9.07 -13.40
C SER A 391 -16.03 9.04 -11.92
N SER A 392 -14.73 9.16 -11.63
CA SER A 392 -14.22 9.30 -10.26
C SER A 392 -14.04 10.77 -9.91
N ILE A 393 -14.13 11.09 -8.62
CA ILE A 393 -14.03 12.46 -8.12
C ILE A 393 -12.96 12.51 -7.03
N LEU A 394 -12.04 13.47 -7.11
CA LEU A 394 -11.07 13.78 -6.06
C LEU A 394 -11.34 15.20 -5.54
N THR A 395 -11.62 15.35 -4.25
CA THR A 395 -11.93 16.63 -3.62
C THR A 395 -10.85 17.01 -2.61
N PHE A 396 -10.32 18.23 -2.68
CA PHE A 396 -9.27 18.71 -1.77
C PHE A 396 -9.80 19.44 -0.54
N ALA A 397 -11.02 19.96 -0.59
CA ALA A 397 -11.60 20.79 0.47
C ALA A 397 -10.71 22.00 0.79
N ALA A 398 -9.90 21.96 1.84
CA ALA A 398 -8.91 22.99 2.18
C ALA A 398 -7.47 22.44 2.26
N ASN A 399 -7.26 21.21 1.78
CA ASN A 399 -6.02 20.46 1.93
C ASN A 399 -5.17 20.52 0.67
N THR A 400 -3.90 20.15 0.80
CA THR A 400 -2.93 20.14 -0.30
C THR A 400 -2.55 18.71 -0.68
N LEU A 401 -2.58 18.40 -1.98
CA LEU A 401 -1.93 17.20 -2.53
C LEU A 401 -0.64 17.62 -3.24
N ASN A 402 0.49 17.15 -2.74
CA ASN A 402 1.80 17.41 -3.36
C ASN A 402 2.15 16.29 -4.34
N LEU A 403 2.45 16.65 -5.59
CA LEU A 403 2.89 15.76 -6.67
C LEU A 403 4.01 16.40 -7.51
N THR A 404 4.99 17.00 -6.86
CA THR A 404 6.15 17.61 -7.54
C THR A 404 6.92 16.59 -8.38
N GLY A 405 7.05 16.84 -9.68
CA GLY A 405 7.77 15.98 -10.63
C GLY A 405 7.09 14.64 -10.97
N GLY A 406 5.84 14.43 -10.53
CA GLY A 406 5.06 13.25 -10.86
C GLY A 406 4.32 13.36 -12.19
N VAL A 407 3.50 12.35 -12.50
CA VAL A 407 2.61 12.33 -13.67
C VAL A 407 1.16 12.32 -13.20
N ILE A 408 0.35 13.22 -13.76
CA ILE A 408 -1.09 13.26 -13.55
C ILE A 408 -1.78 12.61 -14.77
N THR A 409 -2.77 11.78 -14.50
CA THR A 409 -3.71 11.27 -15.52
C THR A 409 -5.11 11.42 -14.97
N ASN A 410 -5.79 12.51 -15.34
CA ASN A 410 -7.15 12.78 -14.92
C ASN A 410 -8.14 12.48 -16.04
N ASN A 411 -8.96 11.43 -15.87
CA ASN A 411 -10.13 11.14 -16.70
C ASN A 411 -11.45 11.38 -15.93
N GLY A 412 -11.37 11.86 -14.69
CA GLY A 412 -12.48 12.14 -13.79
C GLY A 412 -12.57 13.64 -13.46
N SER A 413 -12.95 13.96 -12.23
CA SER A 413 -13.16 15.34 -11.75
C SER A 413 -12.26 15.64 -10.56
N ILE A 414 -11.58 16.78 -10.61
CA ILE A 414 -10.85 17.39 -9.48
C ILE A 414 -11.74 18.50 -8.92
N ARG A 415 -11.89 18.54 -7.60
CA ARG A 415 -12.66 19.56 -6.88
C ARG A 415 -11.81 20.18 -5.82
N GLU A 416 -11.22 21.31 -6.16
CA GLU A 416 -10.20 21.90 -5.30
C GLU A 416 -10.81 22.67 -4.14
N ASN A 417 -11.97 23.28 -4.35
CA ASN A 417 -12.62 24.16 -3.38
C ASN A 417 -11.67 25.30 -2.94
N THR A 418 -11.08 25.19 -1.75
CA THR A 418 -10.04 26.11 -1.24
C THR A 418 -8.69 25.40 -1.03
N GLY A 419 -8.62 24.12 -1.38
CA GLY A 419 -7.41 23.30 -1.39
C GLY A 419 -6.67 23.43 -2.70
N LYS A 420 -5.61 22.62 -2.88
CA LYS A 420 -4.76 22.70 -4.07
C LYS A 420 -4.07 21.38 -4.43
N LEU A 421 -3.87 21.16 -5.72
CA LEU A 421 -2.88 20.24 -6.26
C LEU A 421 -1.59 21.03 -6.52
N VAL A 422 -0.46 20.55 -6.00
CA VAL A 422 0.85 21.15 -6.27
C VAL A 422 1.62 20.24 -7.22
N HIS A 423 1.85 20.71 -8.44
CA HIS A 423 2.59 20.03 -9.49
C HIS A 423 3.66 20.98 -10.07
N THR A 424 4.65 20.44 -10.79
CA THR A 424 5.75 21.25 -11.36
C THR A 424 6.06 20.84 -12.80
N GLY A 425 5.04 20.36 -13.51
CA GLY A 425 5.18 19.76 -14.85
C GLY A 425 4.83 20.68 -16.01
N ALA A 426 4.59 21.97 -15.76
CA ALA A 426 4.25 22.93 -16.79
C ALA A 426 5.33 23.05 -17.87
N THR A 427 4.92 23.15 -19.13
CA THR A 427 5.77 23.69 -20.20
C THR A 427 4.98 24.70 -21.02
N PHE A 428 5.57 25.87 -21.28
CA PHE A 428 4.88 26.96 -21.98
C PHE A 428 5.72 27.53 -23.13
N PHE A 429 5.15 27.49 -24.34
CA PHE A 429 5.82 27.89 -25.57
C PHE A 429 4.94 28.77 -26.45
N ILE A 430 5.58 29.73 -27.13
CA ILE A 430 5.04 30.37 -28.32
C ILE A 430 5.41 29.52 -29.53
N THR A 431 4.44 29.22 -30.37
CA THR A 431 4.56 28.25 -31.47
C THR A 431 4.11 28.84 -32.80
N ASN A 432 4.45 28.15 -33.87
CA ASN A 432 3.84 28.38 -35.18
C ASN A 432 2.34 28.03 -35.19
N SER A 433 1.67 28.37 -36.29
CA SER A 433 0.25 28.03 -36.53
C SER A 433 -0.06 26.54 -36.54
N ALA A 434 0.94 25.67 -36.71
CA ALA A 434 0.80 24.22 -36.67
C ALA A 434 0.99 23.63 -35.26
N PHE A 435 1.44 24.44 -34.28
CA PHE A 435 1.76 24.02 -32.91
C PHE A 435 2.78 22.88 -32.80
N ASP A 436 3.68 22.76 -33.79
CA ASP A 436 4.66 21.67 -33.86
C ASP A 436 6.12 22.15 -33.74
N ALA A 437 6.34 23.47 -33.81
CA ALA A 437 7.62 24.11 -33.61
C ALA A 437 7.45 25.41 -32.83
N GLN A 438 8.44 25.74 -32.00
CA GLN A 438 8.53 27.04 -31.36
C GLN A 438 8.83 28.12 -32.39
N ASP A 439 8.10 29.22 -32.32
CA ASP A 439 8.42 30.40 -33.12
C ASP A 439 9.51 31.22 -32.44
N THR A 440 10.40 31.78 -33.26
CA THR A 440 11.46 32.69 -32.80
C THR A 440 11.21 34.14 -33.16
N GLU A 441 10.22 34.40 -34.03
CA GLU A 441 9.82 35.71 -34.53
C GLU A 441 8.37 35.67 -35.04
N VAL A 442 7.63 36.75 -34.83
CA VAL A 442 6.24 36.97 -35.29
C VAL A 442 6.16 38.46 -35.58
N LYS A 443 5.67 38.79 -36.77
CA LYS A 443 5.58 40.17 -37.24
C LYS A 443 4.24 40.76 -36.87
N THR A 444 4.19 42.08 -36.70
CA THR A 444 2.92 42.78 -36.53
C THR A 444 2.00 42.54 -37.72
N GLY A 445 0.73 42.22 -37.45
CA GLY A 445 -0.26 41.79 -38.44
C GLY A 445 -0.36 40.27 -38.62
N GLU A 446 0.56 39.49 -38.02
CA GLU A 446 0.44 38.03 -37.92
C GLU A 446 -0.25 37.62 -36.61
N THR A 447 -0.59 36.33 -36.52
CA THR A 447 -1.16 35.73 -35.31
C THR A 447 -0.06 35.00 -34.53
N MET A 448 0.04 35.27 -33.23
CA MET A 448 0.89 34.50 -32.32
C MET A 448 0.11 33.34 -31.74
N TYR A 449 0.71 32.15 -31.70
CA TYR A 449 0.10 30.94 -31.17
C TYR A 449 0.82 30.46 -29.91
N PHE A 450 0.08 29.81 -29.02
CA PHE A 450 0.57 29.38 -27.72
C PHE A 450 0.28 27.90 -27.50
N THR A 451 1.22 27.20 -26.87
CA THR A 451 1.02 25.85 -26.32
C THR A 451 1.47 25.83 -24.87
N LEU A 452 0.55 25.50 -23.97
CA LEU A 452 0.81 25.20 -22.56
C LEU A 452 0.53 23.71 -22.33
N THR A 453 1.45 22.99 -21.71
CA THR A 453 1.18 21.64 -21.18
C THR A 453 1.17 21.73 -19.67
N GLU A 454 0.01 21.52 -19.05
CA GLU A 454 -0.16 21.48 -17.59
C GLU A 454 -1.31 20.52 -17.27
N CYS A 455 -1.09 19.55 -16.39
CA CYS A 455 -2.05 18.47 -16.14
C CYS A 455 -2.87 18.65 -14.84
N ASP A 456 -2.48 19.51 -13.92
CA ASP A 456 -3.33 19.84 -12.77
C ASP A 456 -4.48 20.79 -13.14
N GLU A 457 -4.34 21.55 -14.23
CA GLU A 457 -5.42 22.36 -14.86
C GLU A 457 -6.43 21.56 -15.68
N ASN A 458 -6.20 20.27 -15.89
CA ASN A 458 -7.23 19.35 -16.41
C ASN A 458 -8.12 18.96 -15.22
N ILE A 459 -9.12 19.79 -14.92
CA ILE A 459 -10.04 19.68 -13.78
C ILE A 459 -11.15 18.66 -14.06
N GLU A 460 -11.75 18.71 -15.25
CA GLU A 460 -12.82 17.82 -15.69
C GLU A 460 -12.37 17.00 -16.91
N GLY A 461 -11.72 15.86 -16.67
CA GLY A 461 -11.13 15.02 -17.72
C GLY A 461 -12.12 14.36 -18.68
N GLY A 462 -13.44 14.59 -18.50
CA GLY A 462 -14.47 14.22 -19.46
C GLY A 462 -14.81 15.32 -20.48
N THR A 463 -14.29 16.53 -20.29
CA THR A 463 -14.57 17.73 -21.10
C THR A 463 -13.26 18.39 -21.55
N VAL A 464 -13.36 19.35 -22.48
CA VAL A 464 -12.25 20.22 -22.85
C VAL A 464 -12.23 21.37 -21.86
N ASP A 465 -11.15 21.49 -21.10
CA ASP A 465 -10.98 22.57 -20.14
C ASP A 465 -10.32 23.81 -20.78
N THR A 466 -10.37 24.94 -20.07
CA THR A 466 -9.80 26.21 -20.52
C THR A 466 -9.02 26.89 -19.40
N VAL A 467 -7.90 27.52 -19.77
CA VAL A 467 -7.09 28.36 -18.90
C VAL A 467 -6.88 29.74 -19.53
N THR A 468 -6.45 30.72 -18.74
CA THR A 468 -6.14 32.06 -19.24
C THR A 468 -4.67 32.40 -19.04
N ILE A 469 -4.06 33.01 -20.06
CA ILE A 469 -2.72 33.60 -19.98
C ILE A 469 -2.81 35.11 -20.17
N THR A 470 -1.79 35.83 -19.69
CA THR A 470 -1.60 37.26 -19.97
C THR A 470 -0.45 37.44 -20.94
N VAL A 471 -0.65 38.21 -22.01
CA VAL A 471 0.36 38.51 -23.02
C VAL A 471 0.61 40.01 -23.02
N SER A 472 1.83 40.45 -22.76
CA SER A 472 2.14 41.86 -22.56
C SER A 472 3.41 42.30 -23.28
N ILE A 473 3.52 43.59 -23.51
CA ILE A 473 4.74 44.24 -24.03
C ILE A 473 5.12 45.45 -23.16
N PRO A 474 6.41 45.81 -23.07
CA PRO A 474 6.88 46.92 -22.25
C PRO A 474 6.27 48.29 -22.57
N SER A 475 5.68 48.48 -23.75
CA SER A 475 5.01 49.73 -24.15
C SER A 475 3.63 49.93 -23.53
N GLY A 476 3.14 48.97 -22.74
CA GLY A 476 1.91 49.10 -21.97
C GLY A 476 0.70 48.38 -22.54
N ASP A 477 0.84 47.69 -23.68
CA ASP A 477 -0.21 46.81 -24.17
C ASP A 477 -0.20 45.47 -23.43
N SER A 478 -1.39 44.93 -23.15
CA SER A 478 -1.60 43.72 -22.38
C SER A 478 -2.95 43.08 -22.70
N GLU A 479 -2.90 41.82 -23.13
CA GLU A 479 -4.06 41.04 -23.56
C GLU A 479 -4.25 39.78 -22.70
N THR A 480 -5.52 39.43 -22.44
CA THR A 480 -5.88 38.14 -21.84
C THR A 480 -6.29 37.16 -22.93
N VAL A 481 -5.59 36.03 -23.02
CA VAL A 481 -5.85 34.99 -24.03
C VAL A 481 -6.38 33.74 -23.34
N THR A 482 -7.49 33.21 -23.85
CA THR A 482 -8.02 31.91 -23.42
C THR A 482 -7.36 30.79 -24.22
N LEU A 483 -6.78 29.81 -23.53
CA LEU A 483 -6.28 28.58 -24.12
C LEU A 483 -7.27 27.45 -23.82
N SER A 484 -7.55 26.58 -24.80
CA SER A 484 -8.41 25.42 -24.62
C SER A 484 -7.62 24.13 -24.77
N GLU A 485 -7.96 23.09 -24.00
CA GLU A 485 -7.38 21.77 -24.22
C GLU A 485 -7.61 21.30 -25.67
N THR A 486 -6.62 20.60 -26.24
CA THR A 486 -6.71 20.06 -27.60
C THR A 486 -7.74 18.95 -27.75
N SER A 487 -7.98 18.22 -26.66
CA SER A 487 -9.04 17.23 -26.49
C SER A 487 -9.21 16.96 -25.00
N ALA A 488 -10.33 16.37 -24.60
CA ALA A 488 -10.57 16.03 -23.20
C ALA A 488 -9.42 15.20 -22.61
N ALA A 489 -8.96 15.60 -21.42
CA ALA A 489 -7.85 14.98 -20.69
C ALA A 489 -6.49 15.00 -21.42
N SER A 490 -6.28 15.94 -22.35
CA SER A 490 -5.02 16.04 -23.08
C SER A 490 -3.90 16.68 -22.27
N CYS A 491 -4.23 17.50 -21.26
CA CYS A 491 -3.32 18.42 -20.58
C CYS A 491 -2.60 19.42 -21.49
N ILE A 492 -2.97 19.51 -22.77
CA ILE A 492 -2.31 20.39 -23.75
C ILE A 492 -3.30 21.47 -24.14
N PHE A 493 -3.04 22.70 -23.69
CA PHE A 493 -3.86 23.88 -23.94
C PHE A 493 -3.27 24.72 -25.06
N ARG A 494 -4.12 25.14 -25.99
CA ARG A 494 -3.73 25.94 -27.16
C ARG A 494 -4.65 27.12 -27.36
N GLY A 495 -4.08 28.22 -27.84
CA GLY A 495 -4.79 29.45 -28.14
C GLY A 495 -3.91 30.38 -28.95
N ASN A 496 -4.42 31.58 -29.23
CA ASN A 496 -3.74 32.54 -30.07
C ASN A 496 -4.20 33.98 -29.80
N VAL A 497 -3.38 34.94 -30.23
CA VAL A 497 -3.72 36.37 -30.24
C VAL A 497 -3.26 37.01 -31.55
N VAL A 498 -4.09 37.90 -32.09
CA VAL A 498 -3.74 38.67 -33.29
C VAL A 498 -2.83 39.82 -32.89
N THR A 499 -1.78 40.08 -33.68
CA THR A 499 -0.93 41.25 -33.50
C THR A 499 -1.29 42.35 -34.50
N GLU A 500 -1.06 43.61 -34.15
CA GLU A 500 -1.36 44.74 -35.04
C GLU A 500 -0.29 45.82 -34.97
N ASN A 501 0.00 46.46 -36.11
CA ASN A 501 0.85 47.65 -36.14
C ASN A 501 0.01 48.89 -35.83
N ALA A 502 -0.27 49.12 -34.55
CA ALA A 502 -1.07 50.24 -34.07
C ALA A 502 -0.51 50.78 -32.74
N ALA A 503 -1.05 51.92 -32.30
CA ALA A 503 -0.81 52.41 -30.95
C ALA A 503 -1.36 51.39 -29.94
N THR A 504 -0.64 51.19 -28.84
CA THR A 504 -0.95 50.21 -27.79
C THR A 504 -2.32 50.47 -27.15
N THR A 505 -3.20 49.47 -27.13
CA THR A 505 -4.52 49.56 -26.48
C THR A 505 -4.81 48.29 -25.69
N ALA A 506 -4.49 48.30 -24.40
CA ALA A 506 -4.66 47.13 -23.55
C ALA A 506 -6.12 46.67 -23.43
N GLY A 507 -6.33 45.36 -23.55
CA GLY A 507 -7.58 44.66 -23.35
C GLY A 507 -8.55 44.74 -24.53
N ASP A 508 -8.06 45.05 -25.74
CA ASP A 508 -8.89 45.13 -26.95
C ASP A 508 -8.96 43.83 -27.75
N GLY A 509 -8.26 42.78 -27.29
CA GLY A 509 -8.17 41.47 -27.91
C GLY A 509 -7.05 41.35 -28.94
N LYS A 510 -6.21 42.37 -29.12
CA LYS A 510 -5.09 42.37 -30.05
C LYS A 510 -3.83 42.89 -29.37
N LEU A 511 -2.69 42.30 -29.70
CA LEU A 511 -1.40 42.81 -29.21
C LEU A 511 -0.81 43.82 -30.19
N GLN A 512 -0.79 45.09 -29.83
CA GLN A 512 -0.49 46.20 -30.73
C GLN A 512 0.86 46.84 -30.39
N THR A 513 1.68 47.10 -31.41
CA THR A 513 2.92 47.88 -31.25
C THR A 513 3.33 48.53 -32.55
N THR A 514 3.96 49.70 -32.47
CA THR A 514 4.53 50.42 -33.63
C THR A 514 6.04 50.15 -33.83
N ALA A 515 6.65 49.40 -32.92
CA ALA A 515 8.09 49.09 -32.95
C ALA A 515 8.37 47.66 -32.47
N GLU A 516 9.57 47.17 -32.72
CA GLU A 516 10.06 45.89 -32.19
C GLU A 516 10.07 45.91 -30.66
N LYS A 517 9.47 44.86 -30.07
CA LYS A 517 9.30 44.72 -28.63
C LYS A 517 9.46 43.26 -28.23
N ILE A 518 9.90 43.08 -26.99
CA ILE A 518 9.81 41.78 -26.32
C ILE A 518 8.37 41.60 -25.86
N VAL A 519 7.75 40.50 -26.26
CA VAL A 519 6.48 39.99 -25.77
C VAL A 519 6.77 39.05 -24.62
N THR A 520 6.04 39.23 -23.52
CA THR A 520 6.05 38.33 -22.38
C THR A 520 4.67 37.71 -22.27
N ALA A 521 4.59 36.38 -22.40
CA ALA A 521 3.38 35.63 -22.09
C ALA A 521 3.56 34.92 -20.74
N THR A 522 2.60 35.11 -19.85
CA THR A 522 2.60 34.56 -18.49
C THR A 522 1.36 33.72 -18.24
N PHE A 523 1.58 32.53 -17.72
CA PHE A 523 0.57 31.70 -17.10
C PHE A 523 0.78 31.75 -15.58
N SER A 524 -0.32 31.90 -14.84
CA SER A 524 -0.32 31.84 -13.38
C SER A 524 -1.35 30.80 -12.98
N ASP A 525 -0.87 29.67 -12.50
CA ASP A 525 -1.66 28.70 -11.77
C ASP A 525 -2.20 29.37 -10.48
N ALA A 526 -3.51 29.30 -10.25
CA ALA A 526 -4.15 29.92 -9.09
C ALA A 526 -3.91 29.14 -7.78
N GLN A 527 -3.39 27.92 -7.88
CA GLN A 527 -3.23 26.93 -6.83
C GLN A 527 -1.75 26.82 -6.40
N ASP A 528 -0.78 27.17 -7.25
CA ASP A 528 0.66 27.24 -6.91
C ASP A 528 1.09 28.56 -6.22
N ALA A 529 0.22 29.12 -5.39
CA ALA A 529 0.39 30.40 -4.69
C ALA A 529 1.87 30.78 -4.45
N LEU A 530 2.37 31.69 -5.30
CA LEU A 530 3.55 32.52 -5.12
C LEU A 530 4.95 31.90 -5.34
N SER A 531 5.15 30.88 -6.19
CA SER A 531 6.53 30.48 -6.53
C SER A 531 6.89 30.28 -8.00
N ASN A 532 5.96 29.91 -8.89
CA ASN A 532 6.30 29.68 -10.30
C ASN A 532 5.25 30.29 -11.24
N THR A 533 5.46 31.53 -11.67
CA THR A 533 4.78 32.03 -12.88
C THR A 533 5.47 31.42 -14.09
N ASP A 534 4.79 30.54 -14.82
CA ASP A 534 5.31 30.05 -16.09
C ASP A 534 5.34 31.21 -17.08
N THR A 535 6.56 31.60 -17.42
CA THR A 535 6.80 32.74 -18.31
C THR A 535 7.51 32.25 -19.55
N THR A 536 6.98 32.62 -20.71
CA THR A 536 7.67 32.49 -21.98
C THR A 536 7.89 33.87 -22.57
N ILE A 537 9.11 34.09 -23.06
CA ILE A 537 9.57 35.40 -23.55
C ILE A 537 9.85 35.24 -25.04
N PHE A 538 9.48 36.27 -25.78
CA PHE A 538 9.57 36.29 -27.23
C PHE A 538 9.95 37.68 -27.70
N THR A 539 10.72 37.80 -28.78
CA THR A 539 11.02 39.11 -29.39
C THR A 539 10.21 39.25 -30.67
N ALA A 540 9.22 40.14 -30.67
CA ALA A 540 8.43 40.46 -31.85
C ALA A 540 9.17 41.50 -32.70
N ILE A 541 9.53 41.15 -33.95
CA ILE A 541 10.11 42.13 -34.90
C ILE A 541 8.99 43.05 -35.39
N GLY A 542 9.05 44.30 -34.94
CA GLY A 542 8.26 45.38 -35.51
C GLY A 542 8.91 45.77 -36.83
N THR A 543 8.35 45.35 -37.96
CA THR A 543 8.88 45.82 -39.24
C THR A 543 8.40 47.24 -39.50
N SER A 544 9.35 48.18 -39.52
CA SER A 544 9.24 49.33 -40.40
C SER A 544 9.06 48.79 -41.84
N SER A 545 7.97 49.20 -42.47
CA SER A 545 7.73 48.95 -43.88
C SER A 545 8.86 49.61 -44.69
N ALA A 546 9.86 48.84 -45.13
CA ALA A 546 10.83 49.31 -46.10
C ALA A 546 10.17 49.29 -47.48
N THR A 547 9.70 50.47 -47.88
CA THR A 547 9.18 50.80 -49.20
C THR A 547 10.12 50.33 -50.30
N SER A 548 9.58 49.61 -51.28
CA SER A 548 10.23 49.35 -52.56
C SER A 548 10.69 50.67 -53.19
N THR A 549 11.99 50.82 -53.43
CA THR A 549 12.52 51.77 -54.40
C THR A 549 13.24 51.04 -55.52
N ASN A 550 12.57 51.05 -56.66
CA ASN A 550 13.14 50.79 -57.98
C ASN A 550 14.27 51.78 -58.27
N SER A 551 15.46 51.25 -58.55
CA SER A 551 16.52 51.82 -59.40
C SER A 551 17.66 50.81 -59.37
N GLY A 552 18.08 50.10 -60.42
CA GLY A 552 18.17 50.46 -61.83
C GLY A 552 19.63 50.30 -62.24
N GLY A 553 19.93 49.38 -63.16
CA GLY A 553 21.15 49.44 -63.99
C GLY A 553 22.11 48.24 -63.94
N GLY A 554 22.34 47.64 -65.11
CA GLY A 554 23.54 46.83 -65.42
C GLY A 554 23.22 45.46 -66.02
N SER A 555 22.88 45.35 -67.32
CA SER A 555 23.83 44.95 -68.40
C SER A 555 24.33 43.50 -68.24
N SER A 556 23.99 42.53 -69.09
CA SER A 556 24.31 42.50 -70.52
C SER A 556 23.83 41.18 -71.16
N ARG A 557 23.29 41.28 -72.41
CA ARG A 557 23.63 40.52 -73.65
C ARG A 557 23.89 38.99 -73.50
N SER A 558 23.46 38.05 -74.35
CA SER A 558 23.09 38.06 -75.77
C SER A 558 22.76 36.62 -76.21
N ARG A 559 21.95 36.48 -77.28
CA ARG A 559 21.88 35.37 -78.28
C ARG A 559 21.30 34.03 -77.77
N GLY A 560 20.31 33.39 -78.39
CA GLY A 560 19.81 33.47 -79.77
C GLY A 560 20.21 32.23 -80.58
N GLY A 561 19.23 31.44 -81.02
CA GLY A 561 19.34 30.29 -81.93
C GLY A 561 19.23 28.93 -81.21
N GLY A 562 18.40 27.97 -81.59
CA GLY A 562 17.65 27.74 -82.82
C GLY A 562 17.94 26.33 -83.34
N GLY A 563 16.94 25.44 -83.28
CA GLY A 563 16.74 24.33 -84.23
C GLY A 563 17.46 22.98 -84.00
N GLY A 564 16.65 21.91 -84.04
CA GLY A 564 16.97 20.73 -84.86
C GLY A 564 17.39 19.42 -84.18
N GLY A 565 16.42 18.53 -84.00
CA GLY A 565 16.44 17.17 -84.57
C GLY A 565 17.38 16.09 -83.99
N GLY A 566 16.78 14.95 -83.65
CA GLY A 566 17.37 13.63 -83.97
C GLY A 566 17.83 12.75 -82.80
N GLY A 567 16.93 11.84 -82.38
CA GLY A 567 17.17 10.40 -82.21
C GLY A 567 18.30 9.88 -81.30
N GLY A 568 17.94 8.99 -80.37
CA GLY A 568 18.81 7.87 -79.99
C GLY A 568 18.90 7.55 -78.49
N GLY A 569 18.11 6.56 -78.07
CA GLY A 569 18.27 5.67 -76.91
C GLY A 569 19.23 6.06 -75.78
N GLY A 570 18.68 6.56 -74.67
CA GLY A 570 19.37 6.71 -73.39
C GLY A 570 18.67 5.91 -72.29
N LYS A 571 19.37 4.95 -71.70
CA LYS A 571 18.92 4.12 -70.59
C LYS A 571 18.60 4.98 -69.35
N ILE A 572 17.48 4.67 -68.70
CA ILE A 572 17.06 5.27 -67.43
C ILE A 572 18.01 4.79 -66.31
N SER A 573 18.87 5.68 -65.84
CA SER A 573 19.63 5.55 -64.60
C SER A 573 18.87 6.26 -63.47
N VAL A 574 18.53 5.50 -62.43
CA VAL A 574 17.80 5.92 -61.22
C VAL A 574 18.67 6.88 -60.37
N PRO A 575 18.12 7.97 -59.80
CA PRO A 575 18.86 8.89 -58.93
C PRO A 575 19.26 8.26 -57.59
N VAL A 576 20.50 8.53 -57.20
CA VAL A 576 21.14 8.16 -55.94
C VAL A 576 20.61 9.04 -54.80
N THR A 577 20.17 8.40 -53.71
CA THR A 577 19.85 9.04 -52.42
C THR A 577 21.12 9.51 -51.69
N PRO A 578 21.12 10.72 -51.07
CA PRO A 578 22.25 11.22 -50.28
C PRO A 578 22.56 10.37 -49.03
N ARG A 579 23.85 10.13 -48.80
CA ARG A 579 24.43 9.39 -47.68
C ARG A 579 24.51 10.28 -46.42
N VAL A 580 23.99 9.78 -45.30
CA VAL A 580 24.07 10.41 -43.96
C VAL A 580 25.54 10.44 -43.46
N PRO A 581 26.00 11.52 -42.78
CA PRO A 581 27.36 11.60 -42.25
C PRO A 581 27.62 10.63 -41.10
N GLU A 582 28.80 10.02 -41.12
CA GLU A 582 29.33 9.12 -40.09
C GLU A 582 29.74 9.91 -38.82
N PRO A 583 29.39 9.46 -37.60
CA PRO A 583 29.76 10.17 -36.38
C PRO A 583 31.26 10.04 -36.08
N LYS A 584 31.89 11.19 -35.82
CA LYS A 584 33.31 11.33 -35.46
C LYS A 584 33.68 10.46 -34.25
N ASN A 585 34.85 9.82 -34.37
CA ASN A 585 35.51 8.98 -33.36
C ASN A 585 35.54 9.63 -31.97
N VAL A 586 34.95 8.96 -30.97
CA VAL A 586 35.23 9.21 -29.55
C VAL A 586 36.58 8.58 -29.20
N PRO A 587 37.50 9.28 -28.50
CA PRO A 587 38.79 8.71 -28.12
C PRO A 587 38.61 7.47 -27.23
N LYS A 588 39.17 6.32 -27.64
CA LYS A 588 39.27 5.13 -26.81
C LYS A 588 40.18 5.44 -25.61
N LYS A 589 39.59 5.64 -24.43
CA LYS A 589 40.34 5.75 -23.17
C LYS A 589 40.93 4.37 -22.86
N ASN A 590 42.26 4.26 -22.90
CA ASN A 590 43.00 3.06 -22.52
C ASN A 590 42.65 2.64 -21.08
N VAL A 591 42.11 1.44 -20.91
CA VAL A 591 41.75 0.88 -19.59
C VAL A 591 42.92 0.07 -19.04
N ARG A 592 43.89 0.76 -18.44
CA ARG A 592 44.81 0.17 -17.44
C ARG A 592 44.71 1.01 -16.18
N GLY A 593 44.23 0.41 -15.08
CA GLY A 593 44.16 1.05 -13.76
C GLY A 593 42.84 0.91 -12.96
N LEU A 594 41.75 0.37 -13.54
CA LEU A 594 40.48 0.24 -12.80
C LEU A 594 40.53 -0.89 -11.76
N THR A 595 40.11 -0.57 -10.53
CA THR A 595 39.94 -1.52 -9.42
C THR A 595 38.85 -2.56 -9.74
N ALA A 596 38.86 -3.70 -9.06
CA ALA A 596 37.87 -4.78 -9.28
C ALA A 596 36.42 -4.32 -9.12
N LYS A 597 36.16 -3.38 -8.19
CA LYS A 597 34.84 -2.77 -7.95
C LYS A 597 34.36 -1.96 -9.15
N GLN A 598 35.23 -1.10 -9.71
CA GLN A 598 34.91 -0.29 -10.89
C GLN A 598 34.67 -1.14 -12.14
N ARG A 599 35.38 -2.27 -12.29
CA ARG A 599 35.13 -3.23 -13.38
C ARG A 599 33.78 -3.94 -13.22
N MET A 600 33.34 -4.24 -12.00
CA MET A 600 32.03 -4.84 -11.73
C MET A 600 30.91 -3.85 -12.05
N GLU A 601 31.04 -2.59 -11.66
CA GLU A 601 30.04 -1.54 -11.95
C GLU A 601 29.93 -1.26 -13.45
N ALA A 602 31.06 -1.18 -14.16
CA ALA A 602 31.05 -1.06 -15.62
C ALA A 602 30.36 -2.25 -16.31
N ARG A 603 30.52 -3.48 -15.79
CA ARG A 603 29.81 -4.67 -16.28
C ARG A 603 28.31 -4.63 -15.97
N LYS A 604 27.91 -4.14 -14.78
CA LYS A 604 26.49 -3.95 -14.43
C LYS A 604 25.83 -2.91 -15.34
N ALA A 605 26.47 -1.76 -15.54
CA ALA A 605 25.99 -0.71 -16.43
C ALA A 605 25.84 -1.21 -17.88
N ALA A 606 26.82 -1.96 -18.39
CA ALA A 606 26.74 -2.58 -19.72
C ALA A 606 25.58 -3.58 -19.85
N ARG A 607 25.30 -4.36 -18.79
CA ARG A 607 24.18 -5.32 -18.77
C ARG A 607 22.82 -4.62 -18.76
N ILE A 608 22.68 -3.53 -18.02
CA ILE A 608 21.46 -2.70 -17.99
C ILE A 608 21.20 -2.08 -19.38
N ALA A 609 22.25 -1.51 -20.01
CA ALA A 609 22.15 -0.94 -21.35
C ALA A 609 21.79 -1.99 -22.41
N ALA A 610 22.30 -3.22 -22.29
CA ALA A 610 21.94 -4.32 -23.17
C ALA A 610 20.46 -4.75 -22.99
N HIS A 611 19.97 -4.79 -21.75
CA HIS A 611 18.58 -5.11 -21.46
C HIS A 611 17.61 -4.07 -22.03
N LYS A 612 17.95 -2.78 -21.90
CA LYS A 612 17.17 -1.68 -22.50
C LYS A 612 17.15 -1.77 -24.04
N ARG A 613 18.27 -2.07 -24.68
CA ARG A 613 18.31 -2.28 -26.15
C ARG A 613 17.44 -3.46 -26.59
N MET A 614 17.35 -4.51 -25.78
CA MET A 614 16.48 -5.65 -26.07
C MET A 614 15.00 -5.31 -25.88
N SER A 615 14.63 -4.54 -24.85
CA SER A 615 13.25 -4.06 -24.67
C SER A 615 12.83 -3.15 -25.82
N ASP A 616 13.71 -2.22 -26.22
CA ASP A 616 13.43 -1.26 -27.29
C ASP A 616 13.27 -1.99 -28.65
N ARG A 617 14.09 -3.02 -28.92
CA ARG A 617 13.91 -3.90 -30.10
C ARG A 617 12.62 -4.72 -30.06
N LYS A 618 12.18 -5.16 -28.87
CA LYS A 618 10.92 -5.90 -28.70
C LYS A 618 9.72 -4.99 -28.92
N ALA A 619 9.76 -3.76 -28.40
CA ALA A 619 8.76 -2.73 -28.62
C ALA A 619 8.64 -2.35 -30.11
N ALA A 620 9.77 -2.13 -30.80
CA ALA A 620 9.79 -1.85 -32.23
C ALA A 620 9.21 -3.01 -33.08
N ARG A 621 9.45 -4.27 -32.68
CA ARG A 621 8.85 -5.45 -33.34
C ARG A 621 7.33 -5.53 -33.14
N LEU A 622 6.84 -5.16 -31.97
CA LEU A 622 5.40 -5.12 -31.68
C LEU A 622 4.71 -4.01 -32.49
N ASN A 623 5.34 -2.83 -32.59
CA ASN A 623 4.79 -1.70 -33.35
C ASN A 623 4.79 -1.94 -34.88
N LYS A 624 5.72 -2.75 -35.39
CA LYS A 624 5.72 -3.21 -36.79
C LYS A 624 4.63 -4.28 -37.06
N LYS A 625 4.11 -4.93 -36.02
CA LYS A 625 3.04 -5.92 -36.11
C LYS A 625 1.64 -5.28 -36.05
N SER A 626 1.50 -4.13 -35.39
CA SER A 626 0.26 -3.33 -35.34
C SER A 626 0.05 -2.39 -36.54
N SER A 627 1.10 -2.09 -37.30
CA SER A 627 1.06 -1.20 -38.49
C SER A 627 0.93 -1.93 -39.83
N ALA A 628 0.74 -3.25 -39.84
CA ALA A 628 0.43 -3.99 -41.07
C ALA A 628 -1.06 -3.78 -41.46
N PRO A 629 -1.39 -3.28 -42.67
CA PRO A 629 -2.77 -3.06 -43.08
C PRO A 629 -3.53 -4.39 -43.18
N SER A 630 -4.58 -4.57 -42.37
CA SER A 630 -5.46 -5.75 -42.36
C SER A 630 -6.32 -5.91 -43.62
N ALA A 631 -6.24 -4.97 -44.57
CA ALA A 631 -7.03 -4.98 -45.81
C ALA A 631 -6.53 -6.00 -46.86
N ALA A 632 -5.25 -6.39 -46.85
CA ALA A 632 -4.68 -7.28 -47.88
C ALA A 632 -4.85 -8.78 -47.57
N SER A 633 -5.04 -9.16 -46.31
CA SER A 633 -5.28 -10.57 -45.93
C SER A 633 -6.72 -11.01 -46.19
N ASN A 634 -7.68 -10.11 -46.04
CA ASN A 634 -9.10 -10.41 -46.23
C ASN A 634 -9.48 -10.52 -47.71
N SER A 635 -8.81 -9.77 -48.60
CA SER A 635 -9.03 -9.88 -50.05
C SER A 635 -8.46 -11.17 -50.65
N ARG A 636 -7.32 -11.68 -50.14
CA ARG A 636 -6.76 -12.99 -50.54
C ARG A 636 -7.57 -14.18 -50.03
N ALA A 637 -8.18 -14.08 -48.84
CA ALA A 637 -9.07 -15.12 -48.32
C ALA A 637 -10.39 -15.16 -49.09
N ALA A 638 -10.96 -14.00 -49.43
CA ALA A 638 -12.17 -13.89 -50.26
C ALA A 638 -11.96 -14.40 -51.69
N ALA A 639 -10.81 -14.09 -52.32
CA ALA A 639 -10.48 -14.58 -53.65
C ALA A 639 -10.24 -16.11 -53.70
N ARG A 640 -9.77 -16.72 -52.60
CA ARG A 640 -9.65 -18.19 -52.49
C ARG A 640 -10.97 -18.90 -52.25
N ALA A 641 -11.94 -18.25 -51.61
CA ALA A 641 -13.28 -18.80 -51.42
C ALA A 641 -14.10 -18.80 -52.72
N ALA A 642 -13.99 -17.74 -53.53
CA ALA A 642 -14.69 -17.63 -54.82
C ALA A 642 -14.19 -18.62 -55.89
N ASN A 643 -12.93 -19.06 -55.82
CA ASN A 643 -12.38 -20.09 -56.72
C ASN A 643 -12.64 -21.53 -56.28
N ARG A 644 -13.31 -21.74 -55.13
CA ARG A 644 -13.76 -23.08 -54.68
C ARG A 644 -15.24 -23.35 -54.97
N SER A 645 -15.97 -22.37 -55.52
CA SER A 645 -17.39 -22.48 -55.86
C SER A 645 -17.67 -22.37 -57.37
N LYS A 646 -16.73 -22.83 -58.21
CA LYS A 646 -16.94 -23.08 -59.64
C LYS A 646 -16.55 -24.51 -59.98
#